data_AF-A0A6N7B532-F1
#
_entry.id   AF-A0A6N7B532-F1
#
_cell.length_a   1.000
_cell.length_b   1.000
_cell.length_c   1.000
_cell.angle_alpha   90.00
_cell.angle_beta   90.00
_cell.angle_gamma   90.00
#
_symmetry.space_group_name_H-M   'P 1'
#
loop_
_entity.id
_entity.type
_entity.pdbx_description
1 polymer ?
#
loop_
_entity_poly.entity_id
_entity_poly.type
_entity_poly.pdbx_seq_one_letter_code
_entity_poly.pdbx_strand_id
1 'polypeptide(L)'
;MMRIHIFLLCLMSSFIHTSVNAADSASSGDLAKASFVKEIPMIKGAQRLLGSSGDRLYFALKDGAVAVTDIEGKQLQTLQFKDGGDPVLKKPESVAVSGGVVYVADSELNQIAMFSAEGKYEGSFGAKKGGFFSSGGGAHELNKPRGVAVHEGIVYVLDGGSKRILMFGSNGVFLSPLDIKPSATKAGKEHADAYKLHEPVDIKVDIAGRIYVLDGEVKVYSSAGEYLRTIPWDGELSAFAVAQDGVYVAKSQDFTIQKYDFNDKLLYRFGSRGDEPGKLKSFSGLAVAKDRQVVLADTTKGMLNHYVAEAGPLIEVVPRSLTRVFVQSMGEMPVAVNKLAWNGKDTIYGIDADQKAIVSIRNGKVETSVKLKDVTPVAVAVDSGGTLWVLDKKRVLKLDATGKMLPGFGSDGAGDGQFNDTTDMVISASGKIYVADKRNGSVQIFNGDGTFLQAIRKLLDPVALAVDAQDNLYVLEKTRNLISIYSAQGTPVGSLGKEKEGHPGNLQKPVALMATLDGVSVLDGSQVKVYSRKGEYLRSFGAKGKGRGELDEPVAIALKDDVTFFVAEQKRIQTFVTQYKPAAPQHLVAKDDLHSIELNWDAVALPYVKQYQVYRSKDEWGGFVRVATVDTNRFVDRGLEVDGKYFYSVAAQTRLGFEGATSALASGTSKKYTPPALELVQVEASAWQVKMTWKPIESEFVSSYIVYQKEGNTFTKIGEAIAPEFIKEALTPNTKYTFYIAAHSSDGTDAEKFAVNFATSAFSKAPLEIEVLSLRPIFSNTYKLYEAGGVGVAKLTNNTNKDMEGVTFSFLLKDFMDFATESKLDKLHPGQSAEIKLKAVFNNNILNVTEDSSVQAMLEASYFENGKRESYSKNSTVSVYEKHKLLWDERGRYASFITPKDSPLLSFVRSVVTQYKDTKDEPQLAAALFNAVGAYGLTYIQDPTNPYQVVSGKTNVVDYVQFPRETLERKSGDCDDLVAFYTSALESMGITTRVVEVPGHMFMMFSTGIPAEEDGYNMDDMYVIYEDMLWIPVETTVVGSPFVKAWELGAANYYKWKGKGLTILNIQHAWETYKPASLAESKWKPGEVSKESIDKKFPNEISSMLKISSQTKTRGYRQQIEKNSGDVNAHLQIGIILAKLGDRQEAMKYFDKTISLQPGNAAALNNRGNLLMIDDKYEDAQKAYREAVRVSPDDPEIWINLAKAHKAVNEIKEAQAAFVEAQRLDPGIKKKYKALGLELSNTL
;
A
#
# COMPACT_ATOMS: atom_id res chain seq x y z
N MET A 1 42.48 -45.12 49.43
CA MET A 1 42.81 -45.77 48.14
C MET A 1 42.86 -44.66 47.09
N MET A 2 44.04 -44.37 46.50
CA MET A 2 44.39 -44.64 45.08
C MET A 2 43.50 -43.91 44.04
N ARG A 3 44.02 -43.23 42.99
CA ARG A 3 45.40 -42.87 42.57
C ARG A 3 45.37 -41.73 41.50
N ILE A 4 46.24 -40.72 41.66
CA ILE A 4 47.07 -39.98 40.65
C ILE A 4 46.41 -39.36 39.38
N HIS A 5 46.45 -38.01 39.28
CA HIS A 5 47.08 -37.13 38.24
C HIS A 5 46.52 -35.68 38.45
N ILE A 6 47.28 -34.70 38.95
CA ILE A 6 48.12 -33.71 38.19
C ILE A 6 47.24 -32.76 37.35
N PHE A 7 47.24 -31.41 37.46
CA PHE A 7 48.03 -30.35 38.14
C PHE A 7 47.16 -29.03 38.16
N LEU A 8 47.46 -27.86 38.75
CA LEU A 8 48.16 -27.39 39.98
C LEU A 8 47.99 -25.84 40.08
N LEU A 9 47.63 -25.24 41.23
CA LEU A 9 47.57 -23.77 41.44
C LEU A 9 47.58 -23.37 42.94
N CYS A 10 48.30 -22.31 43.34
CA CYS A 10 48.61 -22.00 44.75
C CYS A 10 48.68 -20.49 45.13
N LEU A 11 48.17 -20.19 46.33
CA LEU A 11 48.71 -19.32 47.41
C LEU A 11 48.97 -17.78 47.24
N MET A 12 48.18 -17.02 48.02
CA MET A 12 48.55 -16.07 49.09
C MET A 12 49.47 -14.82 48.90
N SER A 13 48.84 -13.66 49.13
CA SER A 13 49.20 -12.54 50.06
C SER A 13 50.43 -11.62 49.87
N SER A 14 50.15 -10.31 50.05
CA SER A 14 51.00 -9.20 50.54
C SER A 14 52.05 -8.57 49.61
N PHE A 15 51.87 -7.28 49.25
CA PHE A 15 52.57 -6.12 49.85
C PHE A 15 52.17 -4.78 49.20
N ILE A 16 52.35 -3.67 49.93
CA ILE A 16 52.23 -2.28 49.46
C ILE A 16 53.63 -1.66 49.40
N HIS A 17 54.06 -1.08 48.25
CA HIS A 17 54.54 0.32 48.14
C HIS A 17 55.25 0.68 46.80
N THR A 18 55.03 1.94 46.40
CA THR A 18 55.95 2.87 45.69
C THR A 18 56.54 2.56 44.30
N SER A 19 56.01 3.29 43.31
CA SER A 19 56.72 4.13 42.31
C SER A 19 57.93 3.59 41.54
N VAL A 20 57.78 3.49 40.21
CA VAL A 20 58.84 3.79 39.23
C VAL A 20 58.23 4.55 38.04
N ASN A 21 58.85 5.66 37.65
CA ASN A 21 58.57 6.35 36.37
C ASN A 21 59.14 5.53 35.21
N ALA A 22 58.38 5.41 34.11
CA ALA A 22 58.94 5.09 32.79
C ALA A 22 58.17 5.86 31.71
N ALA A 23 58.72 7.00 31.29
CA ALA A 23 58.45 7.55 29.97
C ALA A 23 59.37 6.86 28.94
N ASP A 24 58.96 6.93 27.68
CA ASP A 24 59.72 6.56 26.47
C ASP A 24 60.22 5.11 26.32
N SER A 25 59.51 4.36 25.48
CA SER A 25 59.84 4.38 24.04
C SER A 25 58.79 3.65 23.20
N ALA A 26 58.55 4.14 21.99
CA ALA A 26 57.51 3.62 21.10
C ALA A 26 58.02 2.47 20.24
N SER A 27 57.16 1.46 20.02
CA SER A 27 57.10 0.79 18.72
C SER A 27 55.67 0.43 18.35
N SER A 28 55.40 0.61 17.07
CA SER A 28 54.14 0.38 16.33
C SER A 28 53.51 -1.00 16.52
N GLY A 29 52.17 -1.03 16.68
CA GLY A 29 51.36 -2.23 16.45
C GLY A 29 50.00 -2.19 17.16
N ASP A 30 48.93 -2.39 16.40
CA ASP A 30 47.55 -2.70 16.82
C ASP A 30 46.76 -1.70 17.71
N LEU A 31 45.55 -1.26 17.35
CA LEU A 31 44.77 -1.36 16.12
C LEU A 31 43.84 -0.14 16.07
N ALA A 32 43.93 0.68 15.02
CA ALA A 32 42.95 1.74 14.78
C ALA A 32 41.66 1.12 14.21
N LYS A 33 40.75 0.69 15.10
CA LYS A 33 39.43 0.10 14.76
C LYS A 33 38.42 1.09 14.16
N ALA A 34 38.92 2.17 13.58
CA ALA A 34 38.19 3.09 12.74
C ALA A 34 39.12 3.50 11.59
N SER A 35 38.79 3.06 10.38
CA SER A 35 39.59 3.31 9.19
C SER A 35 39.31 4.71 8.67
N PHE A 36 40.34 5.56 8.59
CA PHE A 36 40.23 6.84 7.90
C PHE A 36 39.99 6.60 6.41
N VAL A 37 39.01 7.31 5.83
CA VAL A 37 38.63 7.18 4.43
C VAL A 37 39.22 8.32 3.61
N LYS A 38 38.94 9.58 4.00
CA LYS A 38 39.37 10.80 3.29
C LYS A 38 39.08 12.08 4.09
N GLU A 39 39.76 13.17 3.71
CA GLU A 39 39.31 14.53 4.03
C GLU A 39 38.34 15.01 2.95
N ILE A 40 37.32 15.77 3.35
CA ILE A 40 36.26 16.27 2.47
C ILE A 40 36.12 17.78 2.71
N PRO A 41 36.13 18.64 1.68
CA PRO A 41 35.95 20.09 1.86
C PRO A 41 34.62 20.42 2.57
N MET A 42 34.69 21.25 3.62
CA MET A 42 33.50 21.77 4.28
C MET A 42 32.76 22.74 3.37
N ILE A 43 31.43 22.76 3.50
CA ILE A 43 30.60 23.75 2.82
C ILE A 43 30.99 25.18 3.25
N LYS A 44 31.07 26.08 2.26
CA LYS A 44 31.51 27.47 2.44
C LYS A 44 30.66 28.19 3.50
N GLY A 45 31.31 28.64 4.57
CA GLY A 45 30.67 29.41 5.64
C GLY A 45 30.16 28.60 6.82
N ALA A 46 30.34 27.27 6.84
CA ALA A 46 30.06 26.45 8.01
C ALA A 46 30.93 26.81 9.22
N GLN A 47 30.34 26.76 10.41
CA GLN A 47 30.98 27.05 11.70
C GLN A 47 30.95 25.88 12.69
N ARG A 48 29.99 24.96 12.56
CA ARG A 48 29.79 23.85 13.49
C ARG A 48 29.02 22.72 12.83
N LEU A 49 29.43 21.48 13.07
CA LEU A 49 28.62 20.29 12.75
C LEU A 49 27.63 20.05 13.90
N LEU A 50 26.33 20.10 13.58
CA LEU A 50 25.22 20.03 14.53
C LEU A 50 24.72 18.59 14.76
N GLY A 51 24.95 17.70 13.81
CA GLY A 51 24.54 16.29 13.86
C GLY A 51 24.41 15.64 12.49
N SER A 52 23.90 14.40 12.49
CA SER A 52 23.63 13.56 11.32
C SER A 52 22.23 12.95 11.37
N SER A 53 21.71 12.54 10.22
CA SER A 53 20.53 11.68 10.11
C SER A 53 20.61 10.84 8.84
N GLY A 54 20.70 9.52 8.98
CA GLY A 54 21.04 8.64 7.86
C GLY A 54 22.40 9.04 7.28
N ASP A 55 22.43 9.35 5.98
CA ASP A 55 23.62 9.79 5.25
C ASP A 55 23.70 11.33 5.10
N ARG A 56 22.82 12.08 5.80
CA ARG A 56 22.80 13.56 5.78
C ARG A 56 23.54 14.15 6.98
N LEU A 57 24.30 15.23 6.75
CA LEU A 57 25.00 16.02 7.77
C LEU A 57 24.41 17.44 7.85
N TYR A 58 24.39 18.03 9.05
CA TYR A 58 23.78 19.33 9.32
C TYR A 58 24.80 20.33 9.89
N PHE A 59 24.97 21.48 9.27
CA PHE A 59 25.97 22.49 9.63
C PHE A 59 25.36 23.85 9.92
N ALA A 60 25.71 24.47 11.05
CA ALA A 60 25.42 25.88 11.29
C ALA A 60 26.30 26.76 10.39
N LEU A 61 25.71 27.74 9.72
CA LEU A 61 26.38 28.74 8.91
C LEU A 61 26.52 30.08 9.65
N LYS A 62 27.48 30.91 9.20
CA LYS A 62 27.77 32.25 9.78
C LYS A 62 26.60 33.24 9.77
N ASP A 63 25.58 33.01 8.94
CA ASP A 63 24.38 33.85 8.80
C ASP A 63 23.17 33.32 9.60
N GLY A 64 23.38 32.30 10.43
CA GLY A 64 22.34 31.67 11.25
C GLY A 64 21.57 30.54 10.55
N ALA A 65 21.74 30.35 9.23
CA ALA A 65 21.10 29.24 8.52
C ALA A 65 21.75 27.88 8.85
N VAL A 66 21.04 26.78 8.54
CA VAL A 66 21.61 25.42 8.62
C VAL A 66 21.75 24.82 7.23
N ALA A 67 22.97 24.51 6.80
CA ALA A 67 23.19 23.73 5.58
C ALA A 67 23.01 22.23 5.84
N VAL A 68 22.42 21.53 4.87
CA VAL A 68 22.33 20.08 4.84
C VAL A 68 23.18 19.56 3.68
N THR A 69 24.09 18.63 3.96
CA THR A 69 24.91 17.95 2.94
C THR A 69 24.67 16.44 2.98
N ASP A 70 25.08 15.73 1.94
CA ASP A 70 25.40 14.30 2.08
C ASP A 70 26.74 14.12 2.82
N ILE A 71 27.13 12.86 3.05
CA ILE A 71 28.40 12.54 3.71
C ILE A 71 29.63 12.85 2.83
N GLU A 72 29.43 13.08 1.54
CA GLU A 72 30.44 13.54 0.57
C GLU A 72 30.63 15.06 0.58
N GLY A 73 29.94 15.77 1.49
CA GLY A 73 30.04 17.23 1.65
C GLY A 73 29.29 18.02 0.57
N LYS A 74 28.59 17.35 -0.35
CA LYS A 74 27.78 18.02 -1.37
C LYS A 74 26.53 18.59 -0.72
N GLN A 75 26.32 19.89 -0.90
CA GLN A 75 25.11 20.56 -0.40
C GLN A 75 23.86 19.97 -1.08
N LEU A 76 22.93 19.52 -0.25
CA LEU A 76 21.60 19.08 -0.64
C LEU A 76 20.59 20.23 -0.44
N GLN A 77 20.75 21.01 0.63
CA GLN A 77 19.77 22.00 1.05
C GLN A 77 20.34 23.08 2.00
N THR A 78 19.61 24.18 2.17
CA THR A 78 19.72 25.11 3.30
C THR A 78 18.37 25.24 4.00
N LEU A 79 18.37 25.20 5.33
CA LEU A 79 17.25 25.48 6.22
C LEU A 79 17.38 26.91 6.73
N GLN A 80 16.53 27.80 6.25
CA GLN A 80 16.32 29.13 6.80
C GLN A 80 14.97 29.65 6.30
N PHE A 81 14.26 30.40 7.13
CA PHE A 81 13.01 31.08 6.76
C PHE A 81 12.99 32.46 7.40
N LYS A 82 12.25 33.39 6.81
CA LYS A 82 12.07 34.75 7.33
C LYS A 82 10.60 35.02 7.57
N ASP A 83 10.22 35.13 8.84
CA ASP A 83 8.87 35.50 9.25
C ASP A 83 8.81 37.01 9.53
N GLY A 84 7.90 37.73 8.87
CA GLY A 84 7.86 39.21 8.89
C GLY A 84 9.15 39.92 8.42
N GLY A 85 10.14 39.18 7.89
CA GLY A 85 11.48 39.67 7.54
C GLY A 85 12.58 39.22 8.50
N ASP A 86 12.24 38.80 9.73
CA ASP A 86 13.18 38.30 10.74
C ASP A 86 13.50 36.81 10.51
N PRO A 87 14.78 36.39 10.59
CA PRO A 87 15.15 34.99 10.40
C PRO A 87 14.71 34.12 11.57
N VAL A 88 14.14 32.95 11.29
CA VAL A 88 13.69 31.98 12.32
C VAL A 88 14.82 31.13 12.91
N LEU A 89 16.03 31.25 12.35
CA LEU A 89 17.28 30.74 12.92
C LEU A 89 18.33 31.86 12.94
N LYS A 90 18.98 32.02 14.09
CA LYS A 90 20.10 32.96 14.33
C LYS A 90 21.31 32.26 14.93
N LYS A 91 21.10 31.36 15.90
CA LYS A 91 22.16 30.59 16.55
C LYS A 91 21.76 29.13 16.82
N PRO A 92 21.73 28.29 15.76
CA PRO A 92 21.57 26.84 15.87
C PRO A 92 22.67 26.20 16.72
N GLU A 93 22.29 25.45 17.76
CA GLU A 93 23.23 24.72 18.64
C GLU A 93 23.24 23.20 18.39
N SER A 94 22.11 22.62 18.00
CA SER A 94 21.92 21.16 17.89
C SER A 94 20.77 20.83 16.93
N VAL A 95 20.84 19.67 16.26
CA VAL A 95 19.82 19.17 15.33
C VAL A 95 19.43 17.72 15.68
N ALA A 96 18.13 17.42 15.58
CA ALA A 96 17.61 16.06 15.58
C ALA A 96 16.59 15.89 14.44
N VAL A 97 16.42 14.67 13.93
CA VAL A 97 15.51 14.38 12.82
C VAL A 97 14.63 13.20 13.18
N SER A 98 13.32 13.30 12.93
CA SER A 98 12.37 12.20 13.16
C SER A 98 11.09 12.40 12.35
N GLY A 99 10.56 11.33 11.77
CA GLY A 99 9.28 11.35 11.06
C GLY A 99 9.23 12.31 9.85
N GLY A 100 10.36 12.58 9.20
CA GLY A 100 10.47 13.57 8.12
C GLY A 100 10.67 15.02 8.60
N VAL A 101 10.65 15.28 9.90
CA VAL A 101 10.86 16.62 10.47
C VAL A 101 12.29 16.77 11.01
N VAL A 102 12.92 17.90 10.70
CA VAL A 102 14.19 18.38 11.23
C VAL A 102 13.92 19.40 12.33
N TYR A 103 14.31 19.08 13.55
CA TYR A 103 14.21 19.95 14.73
C TYR A 103 15.55 20.64 14.96
N VAL A 104 15.55 21.97 14.99
CA VAL A 104 16.75 22.80 15.17
C VAL A 104 16.62 23.59 16.46
N ALA A 105 17.51 23.36 17.42
CA ALA A 105 17.55 24.12 18.66
C ALA A 105 18.27 25.46 18.45
N ASP A 106 17.56 26.58 18.62
CA ASP A 106 18.11 27.93 18.51
C ASP A 106 18.24 28.61 19.89
N SER A 107 19.49 28.86 20.29
CA SER A 107 19.82 29.40 21.61
C SER A 107 19.61 30.91 21.76
N GLU A 108 19.50 31.65 20.65
CA GLU A 108 19.32 33.11 20.67
C GLU A 108 17.84 33.47 20.65
N LEU A 109 17.06 32.79 19.79
CA LEU A 109 15.61 32.94 19.70
C LEU A 109 14.86 32.17 20.79
N ASN A 110 15.55 31.32 21.56
CA ASN A 110 15.01 30.51 22.64
C ASN A 110 13.89 29.56 22.15
N GLN A 111 14.12 28.86 21.04
CA GLN A 111 13.08 28.03 20.41
C GLN A 111 13.64 26.74 19.80
N ILE A 112 12.75 25.79 19.54
CA ILE A 112 12.98 24.74 18.54
C ILE A 112 12.25 25.15 17.26
N ALA A 113 12.98 25.32 16.17
CA ALA A 113 12.39 25.49 14.83
C ALA A 113 12.25 24.12 14.14
N MET A 114 11.16 23.93 13.40
CA MET A 114 10.83 22.72 12.67
C MET A 114 10.89 22.98 11.16
N PHE A 115 11.52 22.07 10.43
CA PHE A 115 11.55 22.06 8.97
C PHE A 115 11.24 20.67 8.43
N SER A 116 10.62 20.56 7.25
CA SER A 116 10.44 19.28 6.57
C SER A 116 11.78 18.71 6.06
N ALA A 117 11.81 17.47 5.60
CA ALA A 117 12.98 16.84 4.99
C ALA A 117 13.40 17.49 3.64
N GLU A 118 12.49 18.29 3.07
CA GLU A 118 12.63 19.17 1.91
C GLU A 118 12.77 20.65 2.34
N GLY A 119 13.08 20.89 3.62
CA GLY A 119 13.52 22.19 4.16
C GLY A 119 12.48 23.29 4.20
N LYS A 120 11.20 22.97 4.03
CA LYS A 120 10.10 23.90 4.24
C LYS A 120 9.95 24.15 5.74
N TYR A 121 9.85 25.41 6.16
CA TYR A 121 9.56 25.75 7.56
C TYR A 121 8.15 25.32 7.95
N GLU A 122 8.02 24.61 9.08
CA GLU A 122 6.76 24.05 9.59
C GLU A 122 6.27 24.74 10.87
N GLY A 123 7.11 25.55 11.51
CA GLY A 123 6.79 26.32 12.72
C GLY A 123 7.91 26.26 13.76
N SER A 124 7.67 26.87 14.92
CA SER A 124 8.60 26.82 16.06
C SER A 124 7.86 26.82 17.40
N PHE A 125 8.47 26.21 18.43
CA PHE A 125 7.89 26.11 19.78
C PHE A 125 8.90 26.43 20.88
N GLY A 126 8.38 26.77 22.07
CA GLY A 126 9.16 27.13 23.27
C GLY A 126 9.63 28.60 23.35
N ALA A 127 9.39 29.40 22.31
CA ALA A 127 9.79 30.81 22.25
C ALA A 127 9.06 31.71 23.27
N LYS A 128 9.82 32.56 23.98
CA LYS A 128 9.26 33.53 24.96
C LYS A 128 8.35 34.61 24.37
N LYS A 129 8.55 34.95 23.09
CA LYS A 129 7.70 35.84 22.27
C LYS A 129 7.92 35.54 20.78
N GLY A 130 6.88 35.69 19.97
CA GLY A 130 6.98 35.77 18.50
C GLY A 130 6.85 34.45 17.73
N GLY A 131 6.95 33.29 18.39
CA GLY A 131 6.66 32.00 17.75
C GLY A 131 5.16 31.75 17.57
N PHE A 132 4.80 30.82 16.67
CA PHE A 132 3.41 30.38 16.41
C PHE A 132 2.72 29.77 17.65
N PHE A 133 3.51 29.46 18.69
CA PHE A 133 3.10 28.93 19.99
C PHE A 133 3.60 29.81 21.15
N SER A 134 3.73 31.13 20.95
CA SER A 134 4.23 32.03 22.00
C SER A 134 3.11 32.61 22.85
N SER A 135 3.03 32.15 24.10
CA SER A 135 2.21 32.76 25.14
C SER A 135 3.07 33.07 26.37
N GLY A 136 2.98 34.30 26.88
CA GLY A 136 3.96 34.80 27.85
C GLY A 136 3.80 34.22 29.26
N GLY A 137 4.91 33.77 29.84
CA GLY A 137 5.03 33.40 31.26
C GLY A 137 4.65 31.96 31.59
N GLY A 138 5.11 30.98 30.80
CA GLY A 138 4.77 29.56 30.95
C GLY A 138 5.92 28.63 31.36
N ALA A 139 5.59 27.53 32.07
CA ALA A 139 6.58 26.49 32.43
C ALA A 139 7.22 25.78 31.22
N HIS A 140 6.62 25.93 30.03
CA HIS A 140 7.05 25.37 28.75
C HIS A 140 8.06 26.26 27.99
N GLU A 141 8.31 27.50 28.43
CA GLU A 141 9.25 28.41 27.78
C GLU A 141 10.69 27.88 27.84
N LEU A 142 11.45 28.04 26.76
CA LEU A 142 12.87 27.71 26.71
C LEU A 142 13.74 28.92 27.06
N ASN A 143 14.96 28.66 27.50
CA ASN A 143 15.95 29.65 27.89
C ASN A 143 17.34 29.15 27.46
N LYS A 144 17.82 29.62 26.30
CA LYS A 144 19.05 29.13 25.65
C LYS A 144 19.05 27.59 25.50
N PRO A 145 18.09 27.00 24.75
CA PRO A 145 18.12 25.58 24.46
C PRO A 145 19.42 25.22 23.75
N ARG A 146 20.12 24.19 24.23
CA ARG A 146 21.46 23.83 23.73
C ARG A 146 21.51 22.50 22.99
N GLY A 147 20.59 21.60 23.32
CA GLY A 147 20.50 20.27 22.74
C GLY A 147 19.06 19.91 22.40
N VAL A 148 18.86 19.17 21.32
CA VAL A 148 17.60 18.52 21.00
C VAL A 148 17.86 17.06 20.61
N ALA A 149 16.98 16.16 21.07
CA ALA A 149 17.00 14.76 20.70
C ALA A 149 15.55 14.26 20.56
N VAL A 150 15.30 13.33 19.65
CA VAL A 150 13.96 12.76 19.44
C VAL A 150 14.00 11.25 19.57
N HIS A 151 13.04 10.70 20.30
CA HIS A 151 12.88 9.26 20.46
C HIS A 151 11.39 8.96 20.71
N GLU A 152 10.84 8.00 19.95
CA GLU A 152 9.43 7.56 20.05
C GLU A 152 8.40 8.73 20.00
N GLY A 153 8.60 9.67 19.07
CA GLY A 153 7.69 10.82 18.89
C GLY A 153 7.80 11.90 19.98
N ILE A 154 8.68 11.74 20.96
CA ILE A 154 8.96 12.73 22.00
C ILE A 154 10.25 13.49 21.66
N VAL A 155 10.13 14.81 21.60
CA VAL A 155 11.25 15.75 21.45
C VAL A 155 11.71 16.15 22.84
N TYR A 156 12.92 15.71 23.21
CA TYR A 156 13.60 16.14 24.42
C TYR A 156 14.42 17.38 24.11
N VAL A 157 14.12 18.47 24.80
CA VAL A 157 14.85 19.73 24.67
C VAL A 157 15.63 19.98 25.94
N LEU A 158 16.95 20.14 25.78
CA LEU A 158 17.85 20.53 26.84
C LEU A 158 17.82 22.05 27.00
N ASP A 159 17.01 22.52 27.95
CA ASP A 159 16.81 23.92 28.31
C ASP A 159 17.97 24.37 29.21
N GLY A 160 19.13 24.64 28.60
CA GLY A 160 20.41 24.80 29.29
C GLY A 160 20.44 25.99 30.25
N GLY A 161 19.82 27.12 29.89
CA GLY A 161 19.72 28.30 30.76
C GLY A 161 18.80 28.10 31.96
N SER A 162 17.85 27.16 31.90
CA SER A 162 17.00 26.75 33.04
C SER A 162 17.44 25.43 33.68
N LYS A 163 18.55 24.83 33.22
CA LYS A 163 19.19 23.61 33.75
C LYS A 163 18.22 22.42 33.88
N ARG A 164 17.37 22.21 32.87
CA ARG A 164 16.32 21.18 32.86
C ARG A 164 16.13 20.55 31.48
N ILE A 165 15.42 19.43 31.45
CA ILE A 165 14.98 18.78 30.20
C ILE A 165 13.46 18.93 30.11
N LEU A 166 12.98 19.46 28.98
CA LEU A 166 11.55 19.55 28.68
C LEU A 166 11.17 18.52 27.61
N MET A 167 9.99 17.95 27.73
CA MET A 167 9.43 16.97 26.79
C MET A 167 8.28 17.60 26.00
N PHE A 168 8.38 17.53 24.68
CA PHE A 168 7.34 17.94 23.74
C PHE A 168 6.94 16.76 22.85
N GLY A 169 5.72 16.76 22.31
CA GLY A 169 5.37 15.89 21.19
C GLY A 169 6.07 16.35 19.90
N SER A 170 6.13 15.47 18.90
CA SER A 170 6.76 15.74 17.59
C SER A 170 6.21 16.96 16.84
N ASN A 171 5.03 17.47 17.21
CA ASN A 171 4.43 18.69 16.63
C ASN A 171 4.56 19.92 17.56
N GLY A 172 5.45 19.89 18.55
CA GLY A 172 5.72 21.01 19.47
C GLY A 172 4.77 21.13 20.68
N VAL A 173 3.81 20.22 20.86
CA VAL A 173 2.89 20.24 22.00
C VAL A 173 3.64 19.93 23.29
N PHE A 174 3.57 20.83 24.28
CA PHE A 174 4.20 20.62 25.58
C PHE A 174 3.56 19.44 26.33
N LEU A 175 4.39 18.51 26.81
CA LEU A 175 3.97 17.39 27.64
C LEU A 175 4.24 17.71 29.11
N SER A 176 5.51 17.72 29.51
CA SER A 176 5.95 18.01 30.88
C SER A 176 7.47 18.30 30.93
N PRO A 177 7.99 18.85 32.04
CA PRO A 177 9.40 18.70 32.38
C PRO A 177 9.71 17.23 32.69
N LEU A 178 10.93 16.77 32.36
CA LEU A 178 11.41 15.48 32.83
C LEU A 178 11.82 15.59 34.30
N ASP A 179 11.16 14.84 35.18
CA ASP A 179 11.47 14.78 36.61
C ASP A 179 12.76 13.97 36.85
N ILE A 180 13.90 14.67 36.87
CA ILE A 180 15.20 14.03 37.12
C ILE A 180 15.41 13.72 38.60
N LYS A 181 15.67 12.44 38.91
CA LYS A 181 15.69 11.93 40.29
C LYS A 181 16.78 10.88 40.50
N PRO A 182 17.30 10.71 41.73
CA PRO A 182 18.27 9.67 42.03
C PRO A 182 17.67 8.26 41.88
N SER A 183 18.48 7.28 41.49
CA SER A 183 18.05 5.88 41.41
C SER A 183 17.84 5.27 42.81
N ALA A 184 16.72 4.57 42.99
CA ALA A 184 16.38 3.86 44.22
C ALA A 184 17.31 2.67 44.54
N THR A 185 18.04 2.14 43.56
CA THR A 185 18.86 0.91 43.72
C THR A 185 20.33 1.17 44.03
N LYS A 186 20.78 2.43 44.00
CA LYS A 186 22.14 2.85 44.39
C LYS A 186 22.12 3.98 45.41
N ALA A 187 21.46 3.75 46.55
CA ALA A 187 21.51 4.64 47.72
C ALA A 187 22.87 4.55 48.47
N GLY A 188 23.97 4.78 47.76
CA GLY A 188 25.28 5.04 48.33
C GLY A 188 25.43 6.53 48.67
N LYS A 189 26.18 6.88 49.73
CA LYS A 189 26.35 8.28 50.18
C LYS A 189 27.24 9.15 49.27
N GLU A 190 27.68 8.64 48.13
CA GLU A 190 28.55 9.35 47.20
C GLU A 190 27.70 10.18 46.22
N HIS A 191 27.76 11.50 46.39
CA HIS A 191 27.17 12.54 45.55
C HIS A 191 25.63 12.60 45.49
N ALA A 192 25.03 13.14 46.56
CA ALA A 192 23.60 13.51 46.63
C ALA A 192 23.13 14.51 45.54
N ASP A 193 24.04 15.11 44.76
CA ASP A 193 23.74 16.05 43.68
C ASP A 193 24.13 15.56 42.27
N ALA A 194 24.79 14.39 42.11
CA ALA A 194 25.33 13.96 40.80
C ALA A 194 24.26 13.85 39.69
N TYR A 195 23.02 13.54 40.07
CA TYR A 195 21.89 13.43 39.15
C TYR A 195 21.39 14.77 38.59
N LYS A 196 21.81 15.91 39.17
CA LYS A 196 21.38 17.26 38.75
C LYS A 196 22.18 17.74 37.54
N LEU A 197 21.61 18.69 36.80
CA LEU A 197 22.27 19.34 35.67
C LEU A 197 22.93 20.65 36.11
N HIS A 198 24.17 20.88 35.69
CA HIS A 198 24.94 22.07 36.08
C HIS A 198 25.12 23.05 34.92
N GLU A 199 25.87 22.70 33.89
CA GLU A 199 26.13 23.50 32.69
C GLU A 199 25.96 22.63 31.43
N PRO A 200 24.74 22.11 31.18
CA PRO A 200 24.57 21.06 30.20
C PRO A 200 24.62 21.62 28.76
N VAL A 201 25.37 20.93 27.90
CA VAL A 201 25.82 21.39 26.58
C VAL A 201 25.05 20.73 25.43
N ASP A 202 24.76 19.44 25.51
CA ASP A 202 24.05 18.71 24.46
C ASP A 202 23.35 17.46 25.01
N ILE A 203 22.38 16.94 24.27
CA ILE A 203 21.54 15.78 24.62
C ILE A 203 21.45 14.81 23.45
N LYS A 204 21.44 13.50 23.74
CA LYS A 204 21.19 12.42 22.77
C LYS A 204 20.36 11.33 23.45
N VAL A 205 19.67 10.50 22.66
CA VAL A 205 18.86 9.39 23.16
C VAL A 205 19.20 8.15 22.33
N ASP A 206 19.42 7.01 22.97
CA ASP A 206 19.72 5.75 22.27
C ASP A 206 18.46 5.03 21.77
N ILE A 207 18.64 3.93 21.03
CA ILE A 207 17.54 3.11 20.50
C ILE A 207 16.69 2.43 21.57
N ALA A 208 17.20 2.26 22.80
CA ALA A 208 16.39 1.80 23.92
C ALA A 208 15.55 2.93 24.52
N GLY A 209 16.02 4.18 24.43
CA GLY A 209 15.42 5.36 25.06
C GLY A 209 16.09 5.74 26.38
N ARG A 210 17.38 5.45 26.57
CA ARG A 210 18.18 6.07 27.65
C ARG A 210 18.62 7.46 27.18
N ILE A 211 18.56 8.43 28.08
CA ILE A 211 18.82 9.84 27.78
C ILE A 211 20.25 10.15 28.23
N TYR A 212 21.08 10.61 27.31
CA TYR A 212 22.48 10.97 27.53
C TYR A 212 22.61 12.49 27.48
N VAL A 213 23.22 13.09 28.50
CA VAL A 213 23.42 14.55 28.60
C VAL A 213 24.89 14.82 28.85
N LEU A 214 25.49 15.68 28.01
CA LEU A 214 26.83 16.21 28.25
C LEU A 214 26.73 17.42 29.19
N ASP A 215 27.26 17.28 30.40
CA ASP A 215 27.23 18.25 31.50
C ASP A 215 28.62 18.31 32.15
N GLY A 216 29.64 18.62 31.32
CA GLY A 216 31.06 18.36 31.61
C GLY A 216 31.44 16.88 31.51
N GLU A 217 30.58 16.01 32.03
CA GLU A 217 30.60 14.55 31.95
C GLU A 217 29.38 14.03 31.16
N VAL A 218 29.36 12.77 30.70
CA VAL A 218 28.17 12.20 30.01
C VAL A 218 27.28 11.45 31.00
N LYS A 219 26.29 12.16 31.54
CA LYS A 219 25.28 11.63 32.48
C LYS A 219 24.21 10.84 31.72
N VAL A 220 23.81 9.68 32.26
CA VAL A 220 22.85 8.77 31.64
C VAL A 220 21.62 8.60 32.54
N TYR A 221 20.45 8.91 31.99
CA TYR A 221 19.16 8.79 32.67
C TYR A 221 18.27 7.73 32.01
N SER A 222 17.39 7.13 32.80
CA SER A 222 16.26 6.36 32.29
C SER A 222 15.30 7.29 31.55
N SER A 223 14.44 6.72 30.72
CA SER A 223 13.43 7.52 30.01
C SER A 223 12.47 8.26 30.96
N ALA A 224 12.35 7.78 32.21
CA ALA A 224 11.53 8.35 33.28
C ALA A 224 12.31 9.32 34.20
N GLY A 225 13.52 9.75 33.81
CA GLY A 225 14.32 10.73 34.54
C GLY A 225 15.19 10.16 35.66
N GLU A 226 15.19 8.85 35.88
CA GLU A 226 16.03 8.23 36.93
C GLU A 226 17.50 8.23 36.49
N TYR A 227 18.38 8.85 37.28
CA TYR A 227 19.81 8.84 37.01
C TYR A 227 20.38 7.42 37.18
N LEU A 228 20.97 6.90 36.10
CA LEU A 228 21.49 5.54 36.05
C LEU A 228 22.99 5.49 36.41
N ARG A 229 23.78 6.40 35.80
CA ARG A 229 25.25 6.47 35.88
C ARG A 229 25.81 7.64 35.07
N THR A 230 27.12 7.90 35.17
CA THR A 230 27.92 8.62 34.17
C THR A 230 28.79 7.62 33.40
N ILE A 231 29.03 7.84 32.11
CA ILE A 231 30.04 7.10 31.33
C ILE A 231 31.45 7.50 31.82
N PRO A 232 32.35 6.56 32.18
CA PRO A 232 33.74 6.86 32.55
C PRO A 232 34.48 7.57 31.41
N TRP A 233 35.27 8.59 31.73
CA TRP A 233 36.02 9.35 30.74
C TRP A 233 37.38 9.81 31.29
N ASP A 234 38.25 10.25 30.39
CA ASP A 234 39.59 10.76 30.68
C ASP A 234 39.82 12.07 29.92
N GLY A 235 39.98 13.17 30.66
CA GLY A 235 40.14 14.54 30.15
C GLY A 235 38.86 15.37 30.14
N GLU A 236 38.89 16.54 29.49
CA GLU A 236 37.71 17.38 29.25
C GLU A 236 37.04 16.99 27.93
N LEU A 237 35.69 16.98 27.92
CA LEU A 237 34.89 16.61 26.76
C LEU A 237 34.37 17.84 25.99
N SER A 238 34.43 17.79 24.66
CA SER A 238 33.97 18.86 23.76
C SER A 238 32.65 18.52 23.05
N ALA A 239 32.45 17.25 22.70
CA ALA A 239 31.21 16.74 22.13
C ALA A 239 31.08 15.22 22.33
N PHE A 240 29.89 14.69 22.08
CA PHE A 240 29.63 13.27 22.06
C PHE A 240 28.59 12.90 20.99
N ALA A 241 28.57 11.65 20.59
CA ALA A 241 27.54 11.07 19.74
C ALA A 241 27.15 9.67 20.25
N VAL A 242 25.90 9.28 20.03
CA VAL A 242 25.37 7.96 20.40
C VAL A 242 24.94 7.27 19.10
N ALA A 243 25.49 6.08 18.85
CA ALA A 243 25.15 5.24 17.70
C ALA A 243 24.33 4.02 18.15
N GLN A 244 24.08 3.08 17.26
CA GLN A 244 23.43 1.79 17.61
C GLN A 244 24.36 0.83 18.37
N ASP A 245 25.68 1.05 18.28
CA ASP A 245 26.74 0.12 18.70
C ASP A 245 27.72 0.72 19.73
N GLY A 246 27.39 1.90 20.28
CA GLY A 246 28.15 2.50 21.37
C GLY A 246 27.95 4.01 21.51
N VAL A 247 28.75 4.59 22.41
CA VAL A 247 28.86 6.04 22.62
C VAL A 247 30.26 6.50 22.25
N TYR A 248 30.35 7.59 21.49
CA TYR A 248 31.58 8.21 21.04
C TYR A 248 31.75 9.54 21.78
N VAL A 249 32.88 9.76 22.44
CA VAL A 249 33.19 11.02 23.13
C VAL A 249 34.48 11.64 22.59
N ALA A 250 34.49 12.96 22.41
CA ALA A 250 35.63 13.70 21.88
C ALA A 250 36.35 14.49 22.98
N LYS A 251 37.67 14.33 23.11
CA LYS A 251 38.50 15.10 24.03
C LYS A 251 38.78 16.51 23.49
N SER A 252 38.72 17.52 24.35
CA SER A 252 39.00 18.93 24.00
C SER A 252 40.49 19.23 23.72
N GLN A 253 41.41 18.45 24.32
CA GLN A 253 42.84 18.80 24.41
C GLN A 253 43.67 18.29 23.21
N ASP A 254 43.45 17.03 22.83
CA ASP A 254 44.19 16.26 21.82
C ASP A 254 43.34 15.83 20.61
N PHE A 255 42.03 16.15 20.64
CA PHE A 255 41.01 15.77 19.66
C PHE A 255 40.88 14.26 19.42
N THR A 256 41.31 13.43 20.37
CA THR A 256 41.10 11.98 20.31
C THR A 256 39.63 11.65 20.57
N ILE A 257 39.08 10.76 19.72
CA ILE A 257 37.75 10.18 19.88
C ILE A 257 37.89 8.84 20.61
N GLN A 258 37.06 8.63 21.63
CA GLN A 258 36.99 7.39 22.41
C GLN A 258 35.64 6.73 22.16
N LYS A 259 35.63 5.43 21.83
CA LYS A 259 34.38 4.65 21.66
C LYS A 259 34.16 3.72 22.85
N TYR A 260 32.99 3.82 23.46
CA TYR A 260 32.53 2.99 24.57
C TYR A 260 31.37 2.10 24.13
N ASP A 261 31.29 0.88 24.67
CA ASP A 261 30.04 0.11 24.62
C ASP A 261 29.01 0.62 25.64
N PHE A 262 27.82 0.03 25.62
CA PHE A 262 26.72 0.43 26.51
C PHE A 262 26.83 -0.09 27.94
N ASN A 263 27.87 -0.88 28.23
CA ASN A 263 28.29 -1.32 29.55
C ASN A 263 29.50 -0.50 30.05
N ASP A 264 29.76 0.65 29.42
CA ASP A 264 30.78 1.63 29.78
C ASP A 264 32.23 1.16 29.58
N LYS A 265 32.43 0.08 28.81
CA LYS A 265 33.77 -0.41 28.48
C LYS A 265 34.32 0.37 27.28
N LEU A 266 35.48 1.01 27.47
CA LEU A 266 36.26 1.60 26.38
C LEU A 266 36.68 0.49 25.40
N LEU A 267 36.28 0.61 24.14
CA LEU A 267 36.58 -0.35 23.07
C LEU A 267 37.88 0.00 22.34
N TYR A 268 38.07 1.27 22.00
CA TYR A 268 39.25 1.79 21.29
C TYR A 268 39.25 3.33 21.20
N ARG A 269 40.35 3.88 20.67
CA ARG A 269 40.59 5.32 20.45
C ARG A 269 41.03 5.56 18.99
N PHE A 270 40.66 6.69 18.41
CA PHE A 270 41.10 7.09 17.06
C PHE A 270 41.04 8.62 16.88
N GLY A 271 41.67 9.11 15.81
CA GLY A 271 41.86 10.55 15.59
C GLY A 271 42.91 11.17 16.52
N SER A 272 43.54 12.24 16.05
CA SER A 272 44.50 13.02 16.84
C SER A 272 44.61 14.45 16.33
N ARG A 273 45.21 15.32 17.14
CA ARG A 273 45.62 16.66 16.71
C ARG A 273 46.71 16.61 15.62
N GLY A 274 46.64 17.52 14.64
CA GLY A 274 47.67 17.70 13.61
C GLY A 274 47.16 18.17 12.25
N ASP A 275 48.12 18.39 11.33
CA ASP A 275 47.90 19.03 10.03
C ASP A 275 47.59 18.03 8.90
N GLU A 276 48.05 16.79 9.03
CA GLU A 276 47.93 15.72 8.04
C GLU A 276 46.48 15.24 7.83
N PRO A 277 46.16 14.57 6.70
CA PRO A 277 44.87 13.90 6.49
C PRO A 277 44.52 12.94 7.63
N GLY A 278 43.31 13.05 8.16
CA GLY A 278 42.88 12.24 9.31
C GLY A 278 43.38 12.75 10.67
N LYS A 279 43.91 13.98 10.71
CA LYS A 279 44.20 14.71 11.96
C LYS A 279 43.46 16.05 12.00
N LEU A 280 43.30 16.63 13.18
CA LEU A 280 42.50 17.85 13.42
C LEU A 280 43.37 19.01 13.93
N LYS A 281 43.26 20.19 13.31
CA LYS A 281 43.74 21.49 13.84
C LYS A 281 42.75 22.08 14.84
N SER A 282 41.45 21.93 14.53
CA SER A 282 40.34 22.36 15.38
C SER A 282 39.25 21.32 15.37
N PHE A 283 38.42 21.32 16.41
CA PHE A 283 37.27 20.43 16.51
C PHE A 283 35.99 21.27 16.69
N SER A 284 35.08 21.12 15.73
CA SER A 284 33.81 21.88 15.63
C SER A 284 32.57 20.98 15.56
N GLY A 285 32.74 19.68 15.80
CA GLY A 285 31.65 18.73 15.98
C GLY A 285 32.00 17.31 15.54
N LEU A 286 31.19 16.37 16.04
CA LEU A 286 31.25 14.93 15.82
C LEU A 286 29.85 14.46 15.44
N ALA A 287 29.75 13.68 14.37
CA ALA A 287 28.52 13.00 13.99
C ALA A 287 28.82 11.54 13.60
N VAL A 288 27.84 10.65 13.81
CA VAL A 288 27.89 9.26 13.34
C VAL A 288 26.69 9.07 12.42
N ALA A 289 26.97 8.90 11.14
CA ALA A 289 26.00 8.61 10.09
C ALA A 289 25.71 7.10 10.03
N LYS A 290 24.89 6.70 9.05
CA LYS A 290 24.53 5.29 8.83
C LYS A 290 25.76 4.40 8.63
N ASP A 291 25.61 3.12 8.95
CA ASP A 291 26.59 2.05 8.71
C ASP A 291 27.97 2.25 9.40
N ARG A 292 27.99 3.08 10.47
CA ARG A 292 29.14 3.45 11.34
C ARG A 292 30.12 4.43 10.69
N GLN A 293 29.65 5.23 9.75
CA GLN A 293 30.44 6.32 9.16
C GLN A 293 30.54 7.49 10.16
N VAL A 294 31.74 7.76 10.67
CA VAL A 294 32.03 8.83 11.64
C VAL A 294 32.63 10.04 10.93
N VAL A 295 32.06 11.22 11.18
CA VAL A 295 32.52 12.48 10.59
C VAL A 295 32.90 13.47 11.67
N LEU A 296 34.13 14.01 11.58
CA LEU A 296 34.68 15.03 12.48
C LEU A 296 34.91 16.32 11.69
N ALA A 297 34.47 17.47 12.21
CA ALA A 297 34.55 18.74 11.48
C ALA A 297 35.67 19.66 12.00
N ASP A 298 36.54 20.12 11.09
CA ASP A 298 37.65 21.05 11.36
C ASP A 298 37.47 22.38 10.62
N THR A 299 36.99 23.39 11.34
CA THR A 299 36.76 24.74 10.78
C THR A 299 38.03 25.53 10.47
N THR A 300 39.16 25.20 11.10
CA THR A 300 40.47 25.83 10.83
C THR A 300 41.09 25.28 9.54
N LYS A 301 40.93 23.98 9.26
CA LYS A 301 41.25 23.41 7.94
C LYS A 301 40.19 23.72 6.88
N GLY A 302 38.93 23.89 7.28
CA GLY A 302 37.79 23.88 6.36
C GLY A 302 37.52 22.48 5.79
N MET A 303 37.79 21.42 6.57
CA MET A 303 37.70 20.02 6.15
C MET A 303 36.89 19.17 7.12
N LEU A 304 36.27 18.11 6.61
CA LEU A 304 35.67 17.02 7.37
C LEU A 304 36.59 15.79 7.27
N ASN A 305 36.91 15.17 8.40
CA ASN A 305 37.61 13.89 8.40
C ASN A 305 36.58 12.77 8.49
N HIS A 306 36.49 11.93 7.46
CA HIS A 306 35.58 10.79 7.40
C HIS A 306 36.31 9.48 7.77
N TYR A 307 35.75 8.72 8.69
CA TYR A 307 36.19 7.39 9.11
C TYR A 307 35.04 6.38 9.04
N VAL A 308 35.35 5.10 8.89
CA VAL A 308 34.40 3.99 9.11
C VAL A 308 34.83 3.23 10.35
N ALA A 309 33.96 3.15 11.37
CA ALA A 309 34.23 2.46 12.62
C ALA A 309 33.84 0.96 12.56
N GLU A 310 34.65 0.10 13.18
CA GLU A 310 34.27 -1.30 13.45
C GLU A 310 33.01 -1.38 14.34
N ALA A 311 32.23 -2.45 14.22
CA ALA A 311 31.03 -2.63 15.03
C ALA A 311 31.38 -2.88 16.51
N GLY A 312 30.69 -2.19 17.40
CA GLY A 312 30.58 -2.60 18.81
C GLY A 312 29.44 -3.61 19.02
N PRO A 313 29.32 -4.21 20.21
CA PRO A 313 28.15 -5.00 20.58
C PRO A 313 26.90 -4.11 20.63
N LEU A 314 25.81 -4.57 20.01
CA LEU A 314 24.53 -3.86 19.97
C LEU A 314 23.84 -3.86 21.35
N ILE A 315 22.91 -2.92 21.55
CA ILE A 315 22.02 -2.93 22.71
C ILE A 315 21.04 -4.10 22.60
N GLU A 316 21.01 -4.95 23.62
CA GLU A 316 19.87 -5.83 23.87
C GLU A 316 18.65 -4.98 24.28
N VAL A 317 17.67 -4.85 23.38
CA VAL A 317 16.48 -4.03 23.60
C VAL A 317 15.48 -4.78 24.48
N VAL A 318 15.71 -4.74 25.80
CA VAL A 318 14.76 -5.26 26.78
C VAL A 318 13.39 -4.56 26.58
N PRO A 319 12.29 -5.30 26.38
CA PRO A 319 10.98 -4.71 26.12
C PRO A 319 10.54 -3.82 27.29
N ARG A 320 10.33 -2.54 26.99
CA ARG A 320 9.96 -1.51 27.98
C ARG A 320 8.45 -1.44 28.20
N SER A 321 8.07 -0.93 29.36
CA SER A 321 6.69 -0.67 29.80
C SER A 321 5.80 -0.04 28.72
N LEU A 322 4.53 -0.47 28.69
CA LEU A 322 3.43 -0.10 27.78
C LEU A 322 3.05 1.40 27.74
N THR A 323 3.86 2.29 28.29
CA THR A 323 3.43 3.59 28.81
C THR A 323 4.16 4.78 28.18
N ARG A 324 4.45 4.71 26.88
CA ARG A 324 4.77 5.92 26.07
C ARG A 324 3.64 6.20 25.09
N VAL A 325 2.85 7.17 25.52
CA VAL A 325 1.66 7.66 24.85
C VAL A 325 1.80 9.16 24.76
N PHE A 326 1.96 9.69 23.54
CA PHE A 326 2.16 11.12 23.30
C PHE A 326 0.96 11.70 22.56
N VAL A 327 0.70 12.99 22.76
CA VAL A 327 -0.48 13.65 22.20
C VAL A 327 -0.03 14.65 21.14
N GLN A 328 -0.51 14.46 19.91
CA GLN A 328 -0.41 15.42 18.83
C GLN A 328 -1.68 16.26 18.77
N SER A 329 -1.54 17.56 18.47
CA SER A 329 -2.66 18.41 18.06
C SER A 329 -2.75 18.36 16.54
N MET A 330 -3.90 17.97 15.99
CA MET A 330 -4.10 17.73 14.55
C MET A 330 -4.59 18.96 13.80
N GLY A 331 -5.26 19.90 14.50
CA GLY A 331 -5.81 21.11 13.89
C GLY A 331 -6.80 21.81 14.82
N GLU A 332 -7.25 22.99 14.40
CA GLU A 332 -8.20 23.82 15.14
C GLU A 332 -9.37 24.27 14.25
N MET A 333 -10.52 24.50 14.88
CA MET A 333 -11.77 24.96 14.24
C MET A 333 -12.20 26.25 14.95
N PRO A 334 -12.42 27.38 14.26
CA PRO A 334 -12.76 28.66 14.88
C PRO A 334 -14.25 28.73 15.26
N VAL A 335 -14.68 27.82 16.15
CA VAL A 335 -16.05 27.70 16.65
C VAL A 335 -16.02 27.72 18.17
N ALA A 336 -16.84 28.58 18.77
CA ALA A 336 -17.03 28.68 20.22
C ALA A 336 -18.21 27.81 20.67
N VAL A 337 -17.98 26.86 21.58
CA VAL A 337 -19.05 26.02 22.18
C VAL A 337 -18.72 25.66 23.62
N ASN A 338 -19.74 25.56 24.46
CA ASN A 338 -19.62 25.29 25.90
C ASN A 338 -19.53 23.79 26.24
N LYS A 339 -20.07 22.93 25.37
CA LYS A 339 -20.09 21.47 25.46
C LYS A 339 -19.97 20.87 24.06
N LEU A 340 -19.54 19.60 24.00
CA LEU A 340 -19.28 18.84 22.78
C LEU A 340 -19.84 17.42 22.89
N ALA A 341 -20.36 16.88 21.79
CA ALA A 341 -20.64 15.47 21.58
C ALA A 341 -20.31 15.08 20.14
N TRP A 342 -19.84 13.86 19.91
CA TRP A 342 -19.59 13.31 18.56
C TRP A 342 -20.57 12.17 18.25
N ASN A 343 -20.93 12.01 16.98
CA ASN A 343 -22.12 11.27 16.57
C ASN A 343 -21.89 9.84 16.02
N GLY A 344 -20.72 9.24 16.23
CA GLY A 344 -20.37 7.95 15.61
C GLY A 344 -19.85 8.05 14.17
N LYS A 345 -19.90 9.24 13.54
CA LYS A 345 -19.69 9.44 12.11
C LYS A 345 -18.78 10.66 11.85
N ASP A 346 -19.32 11.71 11.25
CA ASP A 346 -18.62 12.86 10.69
C ASP A 346 -19.03 14.20 11.32
N THR A 347 -19.94 14.20 12.29
CA THR A 347 -20.54 15.42 12.86
C THR A 347 -20.18 15.57 14.33
N ILE A 348 -19.72 16.76 14.69
CA ILE A 348 -19.59 17.20 16.08
C ILE A 348 -20.79 18.09 16.40
N TYR A 349 -21.51 17.78 17.47
CA TYR A 349 -22.54 18.66 18.03
C TYR A 349 -21.95 19.47 19.17
N GLY A 350 -22.33 20.74 19.27
CA GLY A 350 -21.93 21.59 20.39
C GLY A 350 -23.03 22.55 20.83
N ILE A 351 -22.89 23.08 22.04
CA ILE A 351 -23.81 24.07 22.60
C ILE A 351 -23.22 25.46 22.43
N ASP A 352 -23.92 26.33 21.71
CA ASP A 352 -23.75 27.78 21.79
C ASP A 352 -24.70 28.30 22.88
N ALA A 353 -24.14 28.55 24.07
CA ALA A 353 -24.92 28.98 25.23
C ALA A 353 -25.47 30.41 25.08
N ASP A 354 -24.74 31.30 24.39
CA ASP A 354 -25.11 32.70 24.19
C ASP A 354 -26.31 32.82 23.24
N GLN A 355 -26.35 32.02 22.17
CA GLN A 355 -27.47 31.97 21.23
C GLN A 355 -28.61 31.03 21.68
N LYS A 356 -28.38 30.19 22.70
CA LYS A 356 -29.24 29.08 23.12
C LYS A 356 -29.52 28.11 21.98
N ALA A 357 -28.46 27.68 21.31
CA ALA A 357 -28.53 26.85 20.12
C ALA A 357 -27.67 25.59 20.22
N ILE A 358 -28.07 24.54 19.49
CA ILE A 358 -27.20 23.41 19.18
C ILE A 358 -26.62 23.64 17.79
N VAL A 359 -25.29 23.62 17.67
CA VAL A 359 -24.59 23.70 16.39
C VAL A 359 -24.15 22.31 15.94
N SER A 360 -24.33 21.99 14.66
CA SER A 360 -23.66 20.86 14.00
C SER A 360 -22.41 21.39 13.29
N ILE A 361 -21.30 20.67 13.43
CA ILE A 361 -20.00 21.02 12.87
C ILE A 361 -19.50 19.85 12.04
N ARG A 362 -19.27 20.08 10.75
CA ARG A 362 -18.61 19.14 9.81
C ARG A 362 -17.48 19.85 9.09
N ASN A 363 -16.41 19.14 8.77
CA ASN A 363 -15.26 19.67 8.01
C ASN A 363 -14.72 21.01 8.55
N GLY A 364 -14.73 21.19 9.88
CA GLY A 364 -14.25 22.40 10.56
C GLY A 364 -15.16 23.63 10.51
N LYS A 365 -16.40 23.49 10.01
CA LYS A 365 -17.37 24.60 9.89
C LYS A 365 -18.71 24.24 10.52
N VAL A 366 -19.41 25.25 11.06
CA VAL A 366 -20.82 25.11 11.46
C VAL A 366 -21.66 24.91 10.21
N GLU A 367 -22.36 23.78 10.14
CA GLU A 367 -23.26 23.41 9.03
C GLU A 367 -24.70 23.83 9.32
N THR A 368 -25.15 23.67 10.56
CA THR A 368 -26.50 24.05 11.00
C THR A 368 -26.45 24.59 12.43
N SER A 369 -27.30 25.58 12.74
CA SER A 369 -27.52 26.08 14.09
C SER A 369 -29.02 26.01 14.40
N VAL A 370 -29.39 25.21 15.39
CA VAL A 370 -30.77 24.98 15.81
C VAL A 370 -31.02 25.73 17.11
N LYS A 371 -31.68 26.88 17.02
CA LYS A 371 -32.04 27.68 18.20
C LYS A 371 -33.21 27.04 18.94
N LEU A 372 -33.03 26.75 20.23
CA LEU A 372 -34.04 26.10 21.04
C LEU A 372 -34.90 27.13 21.77
N LYS A 373 -36.21 27.09 21.53
CA LYS A 373 -37.17 27.97 22.21
C LYS A 373 -37.56 27.36 23.57
N ASP A 374 -37.61 28.19 24.61
CA ASP A 374 -38.05 27.81 25.96
C ASP A 374 -37.22 26.65 26.58
N VAL A 375 -35.95 26.55 26.19
CA VAL A 375 -34.94 25.59 26.64
C VAL A 375 -33.64 26.35 26.90
N THR A 376 -32.90 25.99 27.95
CA THR A 376 -31.54 26.49 28.19
C THR A 376 -30.58 25.30 28.14
N PRO A 377 -29.99 24.98 26.97
CA PRO A 377 -29.18 23.77 26.81
C PRO A 377 -27.94 23.82 27.72
N VAL A 378 -27.77 22.78 28.53
CA VAL A 378 -26.67 22.59 29.50
C VAL A 378 -25.66 21.58 28.97
N ALA A 379 -26.13 20.44 28.48
CA ALA A 379 -25.32 19.37 27.92
C ALA A 379 -25.99 18.73 26.71
N VAL A 380 -25.18 18.12 25.85
CA VAL A 380 -25.61 17.44 24.62
C VAL A 380 -24.93 16.07 24.56
N ALA A 381 -25.66 15.05 24.15
CA ALA A 381 -25.16 13.70 23.95
C ALA A 381 -25.80 13.06 22.72
N VAL A 382 -25.16 12.04 22.17
CA VAL A 382 -25.68 11.25 21.04
C VAL A 382 -25.69 9.79 21.46
N ASP A 383 -26.79 9.08 21.18
CA ASP A 383 -26.85 7.63 21.43
C ASP A 383 -26.28 6.81 20.26
N SER A 384 -26.16 5.49 20.43
CA SER A 384 -25.65 4.57 19.40
C SER A 384 -26.53 4.49 18.14
N GLY A 385 -27.80 4.91 18.21
CA GLY A 385 -28.68 5.07 17.06
C GLY A 385 -28.45 6.37 16.28
N GLY A 386 -27.66 7.31 16.82
CA GLY A 386 -27.46 8.64 16.28
C GLY A 386 -28.53 9.66 16.71
N THR A 387 -29.38 9.34 17.69
CA THR A 387 -30.37 10.30 18.21
C THR A 387 -29.66 11.37 19.03
N LEU A 388 -30.05 12.63 18.80
CA LEU A 388 -29.50 13.76 19.53
C LEU A 388 -30.32 14.04 20.80
N TRP A 389 -29.65 14.04 21.94
CA TRP A 389 -30.23 14.28 23.26
C TRP A 389 -29.69 15.57 23.85
N VAL A 390 -30.57 16.40 24.41
CA VAL A 390 -30.24 17.71 25.00
C VAL A 390 -30.74 17.78 26.43
N LEU A 391 -29.84 18.07 27.36
CA LEU A 391 -30.15 18.38 28.75
C LEU A 391 -30.48 19.87 28.89
N ASP A 392 -31.66 20.17 29.40
CA ASP A 392 -32.07 21.47 29.92
C ASP A 392 -31.89 21.48 31.46
N LYS A 393 -32.00 22.63 32.11
CA LYS A 393 -31.86 22.76 33.58
C LYS A 393 -32.86 21.92 34.40
N LYS A 394 -33.92 21.41 33.76
CA LYS A 394 -35.10 20.78 34.39
C LYS A 394 -35.61 19.51 33.71
N ARG A 395 -35.02 19.10 32.58
CA ARG A 395 -35.53 18.01 31.72
C ARG A 395 -34.50 17.56 30.68
N VAL A 396 -34.67 16.34 30.19
CA VAL A 396 -33.92 15.78 29.06
C VAL A 396 -34.84 15.72 27.84
N LEU A 397 -34.37 16.23 26.70
CA LEU A 397 -35.13 16.35 25.45
C LEU A 397 -34.47 15.54 24.33
N LYS A 398 -35.28 15.08 23.37
CA LYS A 398 -34.82 14.50 22.10
C LYS A 398 -34.97 15.54 20.97
N LEU A 399 -34.03 15.55 20.03
CA LEU A 399 -34.14 16.29 18.77
C LEU A 399 -34.13 15.30 17.60
N ASP A 400 -35.00 15.52 16.61
CA ASP A 400 -34.93 14.80 15.33
C ASP A 400 -33.86 15.40 14.40
N ALA A 401 -33.65 14.76 13.25
CA ALA A 401 -32.66 15.19 12.25
C ALA A 401 -32.89 16.59 11.65
N THR A 402 -34.07 17.19 11.87
CA THR A 402 -34.39 18.58 11.46
C THR A 402 -34.19 19.59 12.58
N GLY A 403 -33.78 19.15 13.77
CA GLY A 403 -33.67 19.99 14.97
C GLY A 403 -35.00 20.24 15.67
N LYS A 404 -36.07 19.53 15.31
CA LYS A 404 -37.38 19.66 15.96
C LYS A 404 -37.37 18.91 17.30
N MET A 405 -37.90 19.56 18.33
CA MET A 405 -38.06 18.97 19.66
C MET A 405 -39.10 17.85 19.65
N LEU A 406 -38.69 16.69 20.15
CA LEU A 406 -39.55 15.53 20.44
C LEU A 406 -39.84 15.45 21.95
N PRO A 407 -40.86 14.69 22.38
CA PRO A 407 -41.13 14.46 23.79
C PRO A 407 -39.91 13.97 24.56
N GLY A 408 -39.66 14.61 25.70
CA GLY A 408 -38.58 14.30 26.62
C GLY A 408 -39.09 13.86 27.99
N PHE A 409 -38.19 13.72 28.95
CA PHE A 409 -38.51 13.29 30.32
C PHE A 409 -37.93 14.23 31.38
N GLY A 410 -38.49 14.15 32.59
CA GLY A 410 -38.09 14.91 33.76
C GLY A 410 -38.82 16.23 33.98
N SER A 411 -38.80 16.70 35.22
CA SER A 411 -39.42 17.95 35.67
C SER A 411 -38.57 18.66 36.72
N ASP A 412 -38.92 19.91 37.05
CA ASP A 412 -38.33 20.63 38.19
C ASP A 412 -38.56 19.86 39.50
N GLY A 413 -37.55 19.73 40.37
CA GLY A 413 -37.71 19.16 41.71
C GLY A 413 -36.50 18.38 42.24
N ALA A 414 -36.73 17.54 43.26
CA ALA A 414 -35.68 16.79 43.99
C ALA A 414 -35.94 15.28 44.14
N GLY A 415 -37.11 14.81 43.71
CA GLY A 415 -37.45 13.39 43.65
C GLY A 415 -36.78 12.65 42.49
N ASP A 416 -37.03 11.35 42.42
CA ASP A 416 -36.56 10.51 41.31
C ASP A 416 -37.21 10.96 39.99
N GLY A 417 -36.40 11.14 38.95
CA GLY A 417 -36.82 11.74 37.68
C GLY A 417 -37.04 13.26 37.72
N GLN A 418 -36.74 13.93 38.84
CA GLN A 418 -36.81 15.39 38.95
C GLN A 418 -35.42 16.02 39.02
N PHE A 419 -35.29 17.23 38.50
CA PHE A 419 -34.01 17.89 38.26
C PHE A 419 -33.97 19.32 38.83
N ASN A 420 -32.80 19.75 39.34
CA ASN A 420 -32.60 21.07 39.94
C ASN A 420 -31.18 21.61 39.67
N ASP A 421 -31.03 22.44 38.63
CA ASP A 421 -29.74 23.02 38.23
C ASP A 421 -28.73 21.92 37.81
N THR A 422 -29.13 21.17 36.80
CA THR A 422 -28.30 20.14 36.16
C THR A 422 -27.05 20.72 35.50
N THR A 423 -26.02 19.88 35.33
CA THR A 423 -24.68 20.31 34.91
C THR A 423 -24.08 19.50 33.76
N ASP A 424 -24.43 18.21 33.66
CA ASP A 424 -23.91 17.34 32.61
C ASP A 424 -24.81 16.15 32.30
N MET A 425 -24.66 15.57 31.11
CA MET A 425 -25.32 14.33 30.72
C MET A 425 -24.40 13.50 29.82
N VAL A 426 -24.35 12.19 30.08
CA VAL A 426 -23.62 11.22 29.26
C VAL A 426 -24.50 9.99 29.02
N ILE A 427 -24.37 9.39 27.84
CA ILE A 427 -25.06 8.15 27.45
C ILE A 427 -24.01 7.05 27.31
N SER A 428 -24.24 5.90 27.93
CA SER A 428 -23.30 4.77 27.86
C SER A 428 -23.52 3.92 26.61
N ALA A 429 -22.56 3.03 26.30
CA ALA A 429 -22.67 2.10 25.19
C ALA A 429 -23.86 1.13 25.32
N SER A 430 -24.32 0.84 26.55
CA SER A 430 -25.53 0.06 26.83
C SER A 430 -26.84 0.86 26.68
N GLY A 431 -26.77 2.16 26.39
CA GLY A 431 -27.92 3.04 26.20
C GLY A 431 -28.51 3.62 27.49
N LYS A 432 -27.81 3.51 28.64
CA LYS A 432 -28.22 4.20 29.87
C LYS A 432 -27.87 5.69 29.80
N ILE A 433 -28.75 6.53 30.33
CA ILE A 433 -28.57 7.98 30.39
C ILE A 433 -28.24 8.38 31.82
N TYR A 434 -27.14 9.09 32.02
CA TYR A 434 -26.68 9.57 33.33
C TYR A 434 -26.76 11.08 33.34
N VAL A 435 -27.45 11.67 34.32
CA VAL A 435 -27.65 13.12 34.45
C VAL A 435 -27.08 13.61 35.77
N ALA A 436 -26.12 14.54 35.70
CA ALA A 436 -25.59 15.22 36.88
C ALA A 436 -26.51 16.36 37.32
N ASP A 437 -26.93 16.29 38.58
CA ASP A 437 -27.77 17.26 39.24
C ASP A 437 -27.01 17.88 40.40
N LYS A 438 -26.61 19.14 40.22
CA LYS A 438 -25.74 19.83 41.17
C LYS A 438 -26.45 20.17 42.46
N ARG A 439 -27.67 20.74 42.41
CA ARG A 439 -28.34 21.22 43.63
C ARG A 439 -28.94 20.09 44.46
N ASN A 440 -29.36 19.00 43.82
CA ASN A 440 -29.78 17.79 44.52
C ASN A 440 -28.59 16.91 44.97
N GLY A 441 -27.35 17.27 44.61
CA GLY A 441 -26.13 16.57 45.00
C GLY A 441 -26.12 15.11 44.54
N SER A 442 -26.52 14.88 43.28
CA SER A 442 -26.83 13.54 42.78
C SER A 442 -26.47 13.32 41.31
N VAL A 443 -26.30 12.06 40.92
CA VAL A 443 -26.36 11.62 39.52
C VAL A 443 -27.51 10.63 39.40
N GLN A 444 -28.49 10.95 38.55
CA GLN A 444 -29.63 10.09 38.27
C GLN A 444 -29.40 9.29 36.98
N ILE A 445 -29.81 8.03 36.99
CA ILE A 445 -29.55 7.06 35.92
C ILE A 445 -30.89 6.56 35.37
N PHE A 446 -31.01 6.55 34.05
CA PHE A 446 -32.22 6.20 33.30
C PHE A 446 -31.91 5.19 32.20
N ASN A 447 -32.91 4.45 31.73
CA ASN A 447 -32.87 3.72 30.46
C ASN A 447 -32.93 4.69 29.26
N GLY A 448 -32.60 4.20 28.06
CA GLY A 448 -32.67 4.98 26.80
C GLY A 448 -34.07 5.39 26.34
N ASP A 449 -35.12 4.93 27.03
CA ASP A 449 -36.50 5.41 26.88
C ASP A 449 -36.83 6.60 27.80
N GLY A 450 -35.99 6.89 28.81
CA GLY A 450 -36.23 7.89 29.84
C GLY A 450 -36.80 7.34 31.16
N THR A 451 -36.95 6.02 31.30
CA THR A 451 -37.40 5.38 32.55
C THR A 451 -36.31 5.47 33.61
N PHE A 452 -36.65 6.01 34.79
CA PHE A 452 -35.72 6.11 35.93
C PHE A 452 -35.32 4.73 36.46
N LEU A 453 -34.03 4.55 36.75
CA LEU A 453 -33.47 3.31 37.30
C LEU A 453 -33.00 3.49 38.75
N GLN A 454 -32.11 4.46 38.98
CA GLN A 454 -31.52 4.71 40.30
C GLN A 454 -30.87 6.10 40.39
N ALA A 455 -30.54 6.52 41.62
CA ALA A 455 -29.83 7.78 41.88
C ALA A 455 -28.65 7.57 42.84
N ILE A 456 -27.46 7.99 42.42
CA ILE A 456 -26.29 8.16 43.30
C ILE A 456 -26.45 9.52 43.99
N ARG A 457 -26.47 9.56 45.32
CA ARG A 457 -26.76 10.77 46.13
C ARG A 457 -25.60 11.09 47.09
N LYS A 458 -25.60 12.30 47.66
CA LYS A 458 -24.55 12.84 48.57
C LYS A 458 -23.21 13.19 47.89
N LEU A 459 -23.26 13.55 46.61
CA LEU A 459 -22.14 14.09 45.85
C LEU A 459 -21.99 15.60 46.11
N LEU A 460 -20.76 16.11 46.15
CA LEU A 460 -20.47 17.54 46.34
C LEU A 460 -20.16 18.21 44.99
N ASP A 461 -21.10 19.06 44.53
CA ASP A 461 -21.05 19.73 43.23
C ASP A 461 -20.63 18.79 42.07
N PRO A 462 -21.45 17.79 41.69
CA PRO A 462 -21.22 17.04 40.46
C PRO A 462 -21.32 17.99 39.25
N VAL A 463 -20.23 18.16 38.51
CA VAL A 463 -20.16 19.14 37.39
C VAL A 463 -19.84 18.53 36.03
N ALA A 464 -19.24 17.35 35.99
CA ALA A 464 -18.96 16.65 34.75
C ALA A 464 -19.00 15.13 34.93
N LEU A 465 -19.41 14.41 33.89
CA LEU A 465 -19.54 12.95 33.88
C LEU A 465 -18.76 12.32 32.72
N ALA A 466 -18.21 11.14 32.95
CA ALA A 466 -17.77 10.24 31.89
C ALA A 466 -18.15 8.79 32.24
N VAL A 467 -18.32 7.95 31.21
CA VAL A 467 -18.60 6.53 31.36
C VAL A 467 -17.64 5.74 30.46
N ASP A 468 -17.05 4.65 30.96
CA ASP A 468 -16.19 3.77 30.14
C ASP A 468 -16.99 2.68 29.40
N ALA A 469 -16.30 1.91 28.56
CA ALA A 469 -16.89 0.81 27.80
C ALA A 469 -17.42 -0.36 28.66
N GLN A 470 -17.24 -0.31 29.98
CA GLN A 470 -17.74 -1.29 30.96
C GLN A 470 -18.87 -0.68 31.81
N ASP A 471 -19.47 0.44 31.38
CA ASP A 471 -20.51 1.21 32.09
C ASP A 471 -20.03 1.81 33.45
N ASN A 472 -18.73 1.83 33.76
CA ASN A 472 -18.23 2.46 34.99
C ASN A 472 -18.35 3.99 34.86
N LEU A 473 -18.96 4.61 35.86
CA LEU A 473 -19.23 6.04 35.92
C LEU A 473 -18.15 6.79 36.70
N TYR A 474 -17.64 7.85 36.10
CA TYR A 474 -16.67 8.78 36.67
C TYR A 474 -17.36 10.14 36.89
N VAL A 475 -17.42 10.59 38.14
CA VAL A 475 -18.12 11.81 38.55
C VAL A 475 -17.12 12.83 39.08
N LEU A 476 -16.99 13.97 38.42
CA LEU A 476 -16.16 15.09 38.92
C LEU A 476 -16.91 15.87 40.01
N GLU A 477 -16.43 15.77 41.25
CA GLU A 477 -16.95 16.49 42.41
C GLU A 477 -16.14 17.79 42.63
N LYS A 478 -16.68 18.92 42.14
CA LYS A 478 -15.92 20.18 42.06
C LYS A 478 -15.48 20.71 43.43
N THR A 479 -16.30 20.57 44.46
CA THR A 479 -15.95 21.04 45.82
C THR A 479 -14.77 20.27 46.42
N ARG A 480 -14.51 19.04 45.96
CA ARG A 480 -13.48 18.14 46.49
C ARG A 480 -12.19 18.11 45.65
N ASN A 481 -12.21 18.68 44.44
CA ASN A 481 -11.16 18.51 43.41
C ASN A 481 -10.76 17.03 43.23
N LEU A 482 -11.74 16.13 43.14
CA LEU A 482 -11.51 14.70 42.88
C LEU A 482 -12.58 14.14 41.96
N ILE A 483 -12.31 12.97 41.41
CA ILE A 483 -13.27 12.20 40.62
C ILE A 483 -13.62 10.93 41.40
N SER A 484 -14.90 10.77 41.70
CA SER A 484 -15.47 9.58 42.34
C SER A 484 -15.88 8.56 41.28
N ILE A 485 -15.52 7.29 41.51
CA ILE A 485 -15.68 6.19 40.55
C ILE A 485 -16.76 5.23 41.05
N TYR A 486 -17.70 4.88 40.18
CA TYR A 486 -18.78 3.94 40.45
C TYR A 486 -18.83 2.86 39.36
N SER A 487 -19.26 1.65 39.73
CA SER A 487 -19.45 0.54 38.78
C SER A 487 -20.67 0.74 37.89
N ALA A 488 -20.83 -0.12 36.88
CA ALA A 488 -22.04 -0.23 36.06
C ALA A 488 -23.35 -0.43 36.86
N GLN A 489 -23.23 -0.95 38.09
CA GLN A 489 -24.33 -1.17 39.04
C GLN A 489 -24.54 0.03 39.98
N GLY A 490 -23.68 1.05 39.94
CA GLY A 490 -23.75 2.22 40.82
C GLY A 490 -23.07 2.04 42.19
N THR A 491 -22.32 0.95 42.40
CA THR A 491 -21.55 0.76 43.64
C THR A 491 -20.24 1.56 43.60
N PRO A 492 -19.81 2.23 44.68
CA PRO A 492 -18.57 2.99 44.70
C PRO A 492 -17.35 2.05 44.57
N VAL A 493 -16.42 2.41 43.69
CA VAL A 493 -15.19 1.64 43.38
C VAL A 493 -13.95 2.33 43.95
N GLY A 494 -13.90 3.67 43.93
CA GLY A 494 -12.75 4.43 44.41
C GLY A 494 -12.82 5.91 44.02
N SER A 495 -11.67 6.59 44.08
CA SER A 495 -11.53 7.98 43.66
C SER A 495 -10.13 8.27 43.11
N LEU A 496 -10.01 9.24 42.21
CA LEU A 496 -8.73 9.68 41.63
C LEU A 496 -8.56 11.21 41.69
N GLY A 497 -7.32 11.67 41.48
CA GLY A 497 -6.97 13.09 41.42
C GLY A 497 -6.57 13.74 42.75
N LYS A 498 -6.43 12.95 43.83
CA LYS A 498 -6.01 13.42 45.16
C LYS A 498 -4.94 12.51 45.75
N GLU A 499 -3.70 12.99 45.70
CA GLU A 499 -2.45 12.31 46.02
C GLU A 499 -1.74 13.01 47.19
N LYS A 500 -0.50 12.60 47.49
CA LYS A 500 0.37 13.35 48.42
C LYS A 500 0.57 14.80 47.92
N GLU A 501 0.76 15.72 48.86
CA GLU A 501 0.99 17.14 48.55
C GLU A 501 2.17 17.33 47.58
N GLY A 502 2.03 18.25 46.63
CA GLY A 502 3.03 18.50 45.57
C GLY A 502 3.05 17.48 44.42
N HIS A 503 2.35 16.35 44.52
CA HIS A 503 2.31 15.36 43.43
C HIS A 503 1.61 15.94 42.17
N PRO A 504 2.15 15.75 40.94
CA PRO A 504 1.57 16.32 39.71
C PRO A 504 0.16 15.79 39.39
N GLY A 505 -0.17 14.59 39.87
CA GLY A 505 -1.50 13.98 39.78
C GLY A 505 -2.58 14.61 40.66
N ASN A 506 -2.29 15.65 41.45
CA ASN A 506 -3.33 16.39 42.17
C ASN A 506 -4.11 17.32 41.24
N LEU A 507 -5.44 17.22 41.22
CA LEU A 507 -6.31 18.15 40.48
C LEU A 507 -6.38 19.50 41.19
N GLN A 508 -6.36 20.59 40.42
CA GLN A 508 -6.27 21.97 40.94
C GLN A 508 -7.48 22.82 40.55
N LYS A 509 -7.87 22.75 39.27
CA LYS A 509 -8.99 23.45 38.63
C LYS A 509 -9.68 22.52 37.62
N PRO A 510 -10.17 21.34 38.02
CA PRO A 510 -10.81 20.41 37.09
C PRO A 510 -12.12 21.00 36.54
N VAL A 511 -12.30 20.87 35.22
CA VAL A 511 -13.41 21.45 34.45
C VAL A 511 -14.30 20.37 33.83
N ALA A 512 -13.68 19.42 33.14
CA ALA A 512 -14.36 18.34 32.41
C ALA A 512 -13.49 17.07 32.42
N LEU A 513 -14.07 15.93 32.06
CA LEU A 513 -13.35 14.66 31.93
C LEU A 513 -13.92 13.82 30.79
N MET A 514 -13.12 12.87 30.30
CA MET A 514 -13.53 11.80 29.39
C MET A 514 -12.90 10.47 29.83
N ALA A 515 -13.60 9.37 29.62
CA ALA A 515 -13.03 8.04 29.73
C ALA A 515 -12.37 7.67 28.38
N THR A 516 -11.16 7.11 28.45
CA THR A 516 -10.35 6.68 27.30
C THR A 516 -10.09 5.18 27.39
N LEU A 517 -9.51 4.59 26.34
CA LEU A 517 -9.12 3.19 26.37
C LEU A 517 -8.15 2.88 27.54
N ASP A 518 -7.18 3.76 27.78
CA ASP A 518 -6.12 3.64 28.79
C ASP A 518 -6.52 4.12 30.20
N GLY A 519 -7.61 4.87 30.35
CA GLY A 519 -8.12 5.29 31.65
C GLY A 519 -9.04 6.51 31.62
N VAL A 520 -8.67 7.57 32.34
CA VAL A 520 -9.48 8.79 32.49
C VAL A 520 -8.62 10.00 32.21
N SER A 521 -9.06 10.82 31.26
CA SER A 521 -8.43 12.11 30.94
C SER A 521 -9.27 13.26 31.53
N VAL A 522 -8.62 14.14 32.29
CA VAL A 522 -9.25 15.22 33.06
C VAL A 522 -8.68 16.56 32.60
N LEU A 523 -9.56 17.46 32.16
CA LEU A 523 -9.22 18.83 31.83
C LEU A 523 -9.08 19.63 33.14
N ASP A 524 -7.83 19.91 33.54
CA ASP A 524 -7.45 20.56 34.79
C ASP A 524 -6.81 21.93 34.51
N GLY A 525 -7.66 22.96 34.45
CA GLY A 525 -7.28 24.28 33.93
C GLY A 525 -6.83 24.19 32.47
N SER A 526 -5.62 24.66 32.17
CA SER A 526 -5.01 24.63 30.83
C SER A 526 -4.15 23.38 30.57
N GLN A 527 -4.35 22.30 31.33
CA GLN A 527 -3.70 21.01 31.08
C GLN A 527 -4.73 19.90 31.03
N VAL A 528 -4.43 18.82 30.32
CA VAL A 528 -5.15 17.55 30.45
C VAL A 528 -4.26 16.59 31.24
N LYS A 529 -4.78 16.04 32.34
CA LYS A 529 -4.14 15.02 33.18
C LYS A 529 -4.77 13.67 32.93
N VAL A 530 -3.96 12.64 32.71
CA VAL A 530 -4.42 11.28 32.41
C VAL A 530 -4.07 10.36 33.56
N TYR A 531 -5.04 9.56 33.98
CA TYR A 531 -4.95 8.58 35.05
C TYR A 531 -5.27 7.19 34.51
N SER A 532 -4.68 6.14 35.08
CA SER A 532 -5.05 4.76 34.81
C SER A 532 -6.45 4.48 35.36
N ARG A 533 -7.09 3.40 34.89
CA ARG A 533 -8.38 2.94 35.46
C ARG A 533 -8.32 2.59 36.95
N LYS A 534 -7.11 2.38 37.50
CA LYS A 534 -6.87 2.15 38.93
C LYS A 534 -6.69 3.45 39.73
N GLY A 535 -6.69 4.60 39.07
CA GLY A 535 -6.52 5.93 39.66
C GLY A 535 -5.08 6.46 39.66
N GLU A 536 -4.10 5.70 39.18
CA GLU A 536 -2.68 6.09 39.15
C GLU A 536 -2.47 7.21 38.13
N TYR A 537 -1.76 8.28 38.50
CA TYR A 537 -1.41 9.34 37.54
C TYR A 537 -0.39 8.84 36.51
N LEU A 538 -0.72 8.99 35.21
CA LEU A 538 0.12 8.52 34.10
C LEU A 538 0.92 9.64 33.45
N ARG A 539 0.27 10.76 33.10
CA ARG A 539 0.87 11.86 32.31
C ARG A 539 0.01 13.12 32.35
N SER A 540 0.59 14.23 31.91
CA SER A 540 -0.15 15.44 31.53
C SER A 540 0.33 15.96 30.17
N PHE A 541 -0.46 16.83 29.55
CA PHE A 541 -0.10 17.57 28.36
C PHE A 541 -0.89 18.88 28.25
N GLY A 542 -0.41 19.78 27.39
CA GLY A 542 -0.97 21.12 27.22
C GLY A 542 -0.40 22.12 28.23
N ALA A 543 -0.52 23.41 27.88
CA ALA A 543 -0.16 24.53 28.72
C ALA A 543 -1.12 25.70 28.45
N LYS A 544 -1.17 26.70 29.34
CA LYS A 544 -1.94 27.93 29.06
C LYS A 544 -1.32 28.66 27.88
N GLY A 545 -2.16 29.03 26.91
CA GLY A 545 -1.75 29.82 25.75
C GLY A 545 -2.71 29.69 24.56
N LYS A 546 -2.36 30.30 23.43
CA LYS A 546 -3.22 30.44 22.23
C LYS A 546 -2.65 29.76 20.98
N GLY A 547 -1.44 29.21 21.05
CA GLY A 547 -0.88 28.34 20.03
C GLY A 547 -1.60 27.01 19.93
N ARG A 548 -1.16 26.20 18.95
CA ARG A 548 -1.65 24.85 18.71
C ARG A 548 -1.24 23.92 19.87
N GLY A 549 -2.20 23.25 20.50
CA GLY A 549 -2.00 22.45 21.69
C GLY A 549 -1.72 23.22 23.00
N GLU A 550 -1.68 24.54 22.96
CA GLU A 550 -1.91 25.37 24.14
C GLU A 550 -3.42 25.54 24.36
N LEU A 551 -3.87 25.72 25.59
CA LEU A 551 -5.30 25.78 25.97
C LEU A 551 -5.61 27.09 26.73
N ASP A 552 -6.39 27.99 26.13
CA ASP A 552 -6.85 29.24 26.74
C ASP A 552 -8.28 29.09 27.26
N GLU A 553 -8.41 28.95 28.58
CA GLU A 553 -9.68 28.78 29.30
C GLU A 553 -10.61 27.70 28.68
N PRO A 554 -10.13 26.45 28.55
CA PRO A 554 -10.89 25.36 27.94
C PRO A 554 -12.08 24.94 28.82
N VAL A 555 -13.21 24.60 28.19
CA VAL A 555 -14.51 24.39 28.84
C VAL A 555 -15.07 22.98 28.68
N ALA A 556 -14.69 22.25 27.64
CA ALA A 556 -15.15 20.89 27.41
C ALA A 556 -14.06 20.02 26.78
N ILE A 557 -14.12 18.71 27.04
CA ILE A 557 -13.31 17.67 26.39
C ILE A 557 -14.26 16.55 25.97
N ALA A 558 -14.11 16.02 24.75
CA ALA A 558 -14.99 14.98 24.23
C ALA A 558 -14.21 13.99 23.33
N LEU A 559 -14.46 12.70 23.50
CA LEU A 559 -13.86 11.64 22.70
C LEU A 559 -14.54 11.55 21.33
N LYS A 560 -13.73 11.36 20.27
CA LYS A 560 -14.20 11.00 18.92
C LYS A 560 -14.01 9.50 18.66
N ASP A 561 -12.87 8.95 19.03
CA ASP A 561 -12.57 7.51 18.90
C ASP A 561 -11.47 7.14 19.91
N ASP A 562 -11.01 5.89 19.91
CA ASP A 562 -10.04 5.36 20.90
C ASP A 562 -8.75 6.18 21.05
N VAL A 563 -8.41 7.00 20.05
CA VAL A 563 -7.20 7.84 20.03
C VAL A 563 -7.52 9.34 19.90
N THR A 564 -8.60 9.72 19.20
CA THR A 564 -8.91 11.11 18.84
C THR A 564 -9.90 11.74 19.81
N PHE A 565 -9.63 12.98 20.21
CA PHE A 565 -10.52 13.77 21.06
C PHE A 565 -10.48 15.25 20.70
N PHE A 566 -11.47 15.98 21.18
CA PHE A 566 -11.62 17.42 21.01
C PHE A 566 -11.55 18.13 22.34
N VAL A 567 -10.94 19.32 22.38
CA VAL A 567 -11.04 20.27 23.50
C VAL A 567 -11.67 21.56 22.98
N ALA A 568 -12.76 22.01 23.61
CA ALA A 568 -13.36 23.31 23.32
C ALA A 568 -12.79 24.39 24.24
N GLU A 569 -12.48 25.54 23.65
CA GLU A 569 -12.09 26.81 24.28
C GLU A 569 -13.13 27.88 23.91
N GLN A 570 -13.06 29.07 24.52
CA GLN A 570 -14.01 30.16 24.29
C GLN A 570 -14.15 30.63 22.83
N LYS A 571 -13.22 30.27 21.94
CA LYS A 571 -13.16 30.76 20.54
C LYS A 571 -12.84 29.71 19.50
N ARG A 572 -12.49 28.49 19.92
CA ARG A 572 -12.07 27.41 19.02
C ARG A 572 -12.31 26.03 19.63
N ILE A 573 -12.34 25.03 18.77
CA ILE A 573 -12.21 23.62 19.14
C ILE A 573 -10.88 23.11 18.58
N GLN A 574 -10.05 22.52 19.43
CA GLN A 574 -8.81 21.87 19.00
C GLN A 574 -8.98 20.35 18.96
N THR A 575 -8.47 19.75 17.89
CA THR A 575 -8.45 18.30 17.71
C THR A 575 -7.11 17.76 18.18
N PHE A 576 -7.14 16.71 18.99
CA PHE A 576 -5.97 16.03 19.52
C PHE A 576 -6.05 14.53 19.22
N VAL A 577 -4.89 13.91 19.04
CA VAL A 577 -4.74 12.47 18.79
C VAL A 577 -3.68 11.91 19.73
N THR A 578 -4.10 10.87 20.46
CA THR A 578 -3.30 10.12 21.43
C THR A 578 -2.60 8.98 20.71
N GLN A 579 -1.29 9.10 20.52
CA GLN A 579 -0.49 8.11 19.80
C GLN A 579 0.17 7.16 20.80
N TYR A 580 -0.27 5.91 20.75
CA TYR A 580 0.24 4.81 21.55
C TYR A 580 1.31 4.06 20.74
N LYS A 581 2.45 3.75 21.36
CA LYS A 581 3.40 2.79 20.77
C LYS A 581 2.82 1.37 20.93
N PRO A 582 2.62 0.59 19.84
CA PRO A 582 2.23 -0.80 19.96
C PRO A 582 3.28 -1.61 20.73
N ALA A 583 2.81 -2.55 21.55
CA ALA A 583 3.68 -3.55 22.15
C ALA A 583 4.36 -4.39 21.05
N ALA A 584 5.56 -4.92 21.35
CA ALA A 584 6.19 -5.91 20.49
C ALA A 584 5.27 -7.14 20.36
N PRO A 585 5.00 -7.64 19.14
CA PRO A 585 4.35 -8.93 18.95
C PRO A 585 5.05 -10.04 19.74
N GLN A 586 4.27 -10.88 20.41
CA GLN A 586 4.77 -11.97 21.24
C GLN A 586 4.67 -13.30 20.52
N HIS A 587 5.43 -14.29 21.00
CA HIS A 587 5.44 -15.66 20.47
C HIS A 587 5.61 -15.74 18.94
N LEU A 588 6.52 -14.94 18.37
CA LEU A 588 6.93 -15.13 16.99
C LEU A 588 7.58 -16.52 16.86
N VAL A 589 6.97 -17.39 16.06
CA VAL A 589 7.48 -18.71 15.70
C VAL A 589 7.76 -18.69 14.20
N ALA A 590 9.00 -19.03 13.85
CA ALA A 590 9.40 -19.39 12.50
C ALA A 590 9.42 -20.92 12.38
N LYS A 591 8.72 -21.45 11.39
CA LYS A 591 8.60 -22.88 11.13
C LYS A 591 9.19 -23.19 9.76
N ASP A 592 10.21 -24.04 9.77
CA ASP A 592 10.86 -24.58 8.58
C ASP A 592 9.86 -25.26 7.64
N ASP A 593 9.75 -24.75 6.42
CA ASP A 593 8.93 -25.32 5.35
C ASP A 593 9.78 -25.49 4.07
N LEU A 594 9.17 -26.03 3.02
CA LEU A 594 9.84 -26.29 1.76
C LEU A 594 10.01 -24.99 0.95
N HIS A 595 11.25 -24.62 0.63
CA HIS A 595 11.61 -23.38 -0.10
C HIS A 595 11.05 -22.09 0.54
N SER A 596 10.65 -22.16 1.81
CA SER A 596 9.89 -21.14 2.51
C SER A 596 9.97 -21.29 4.02
N ILE A 597 9.59 -20.24 4.75
CA ILE A 597 9.47 -20.25 6.21
C ILE A 597 8.11 -19.65 6.59
N GLU A 598 7.35 -20.40 7.37
CA GLU A 598 6.06 -19.96 7.91
C GLU A 598 6.26 -19.21 9.24
N LEU A 599 5.77 -17.97 9.32
CA LEU A 599 5.78 -17.13 10.51
C LEU A 599 4.37 -17.00 11.10
N ASN A 600 4.24 -17.20 12.41
CA ASN A 600 3.04 -16.90 13.18
C ASN A 600 3.42 -16.17 14.48
N TRP A 601 2.57 -15.26 14.96
CA TRP A 601 2.75 -14.54 16.23
C TRP A 601 1.40 -14.21 16.87
N ASP A 602 1.41 -13.75 18.13
CA ASP A 602 0.19 -13.30 18.81
C ASP A 602 -0.32 -11.97 18.22
N ALA A 603 -1.60 -11.92 17.87
CA ALA A 603 -2.25 -10.68 17.45
C ALA A 603 -2.29 -9.67 18.61
N VAL A 604 -1.78 -8.46 18.35
CA VAL A 604 -1.80 -7.35 19.30
C VAL A 604 -3.23 -6.80 19.37
N ALA A 605 -3.97 -7.19 20.42
CA ALA A 605 -5.38 -6.86 20.64
C ALA A 605 -5.61 -5.39 21.07
N LEU A 606 -5.20 -4.44 20.23
CA LEU A 606 -5.36 -3.00 20.42
C LEU A 606 -6.09 -2.40 19.21
N PRO A 607 -7.23 -1.70 19.38
CA PRO A 607 -8.10 -1.32 18.27
C PRO A 607 -7.45 -0.35 17.27
N TYR A 608 -6.41 0.36 17.69
CA TYR A 608 -5.63 1.29 16.86
C TYR A 608 -4.47 0.64 16.08
N VAL A 609 -4.17 -0.65 16.28
CA VAL A 609 -3.24 -1.40 15.42
C VAL A 609 -3.93 -1.69 14.09
N LYS A 610 -3.23 -1.47 12.97
CA LYS A 610 -3.74 -1.69 11.60
C LYS A 610 -3.09 -2.89 10.94
N GLN A 611 -1.77 -3.04 11.11
CA GLN A 611 -0.95 -4.00 10.38
C GLN A 611 0.36 -4.27 11.11
N TYR A 612 1.16 -5.19 10.58
CA TYR A 612 2.46 -5.61 11.09
C TYR A 612 3.52 -5.45 10.00
N GLN A 613 4.73 -5.09 10.40
CA GLN A 613 5.91 -4.94 9.57
C GLN A 613 6.81 -6.16 9.82
N VAL A 614 7.08 -6.94 8.78
CA VAL A 614 7.87 -8.18 8.88
C VAL A 614 9.26 -7.94 8.31
N TYR A 615 10.28 -8.25 9.11
CA TYR A 615 11.68 -8.07 8.78
C TYR A 615 12.41 -9.41 8.70
N ARG A 616 13.36 -9.52 7.77
CA ARG A 616 14.20 -10.70 7.54
C ARG A 616 15.67 -10.33 7.46
N SER A 617 16.54 -11.18 7.98
CA SER A 617 17.97 -11.17 7.69
C SER A 617 18.53 -12.59 7.45
N LYS A 618 19.71 -12.67 6.83
CA LYS A 618 20.58 -13.86 6.81
C LYS A 618 21.57 -13.90 7.99
N ASP A 619 21.74 -12.78 8.70
CA ASP A 619 22.56 -12.63 9.90
C ASP A 619 21.63 -12.40 11.11
N GLU A 620 21.94 -13.04 12.23
CA GLU A 620 21.18 -12.95 13.47
C GLU A 620 21.23 -11.53 14.06
N TRP A 621 22.33 -10.81 13.86
CA TRP A 621 22.64 -9.58 14.59
C TRP A 621 22.59 -8.30 13.74
N GLY A 622 22.24 -8.38 12.46
CA GLY A 622 22.21 -7.21 11.57
C GLY A 622 21.63 -7.51 10.19
N GLY A 623 21.53 -6.50 9.33
CA GLY A 623 21.11 -6.68 7.93
C GLY A 623 19.60 -6.89 7.70
N PHE A 624 18.76 -6.64 8.70
CA PHE A 624 17.31 -6.80 8.57
C PHE A 624 16.70 -5.87 7.51
N VAL A 625 16.06 -6.46 6.50
CA VAL A 625 15.26 -5.78 5.49
C VAL A 625 13.78 -6.08 5.71
N ARG A 626 12.91 -5.09 5.47
CA ARG A 626 11.47 -5.34 5.47
C ARG A 626 11.10 -6.19 4.26
N VAL A 627 10.47 -7.35 4.51
CA VAL A 627 10.00 -8.26 3.46
C VAL A 627 8.50 -8.20 3.24
N ALA A 628 7.72 -7.79 4.25
CA ALA A 628 6.27 -7.63 4.09
C ALA A 628 5.66 -6.59 5.04
N THR A 629 4.48 -6.13 4.65
CA THR A 629 3.48 -5.49 5.52
C THR A 629 2.23 -6.36 5.45
N VAL A 630 1.69 -6.79 6.59
CA VAL A 630 0.51 -7.69 6.66
C VAL A 630 -0.49 -7.20 7.71
N ASP A 631 -1.78 -7.30 7.42
CA ASP A 631 -2.88 -6.96 8.35
C ASP A 631 -3.25 -8.10 9.31
N THR A 632 -2.72 -9.31 9.07
CA THR A 632 -2.91 -10.52 9.90
C THR A 632 -1.67 -10.88 10.71
N ASN A 633 -1.81 -11.78 11.69
CA ASN A 633 -0.74 -12.24 12.56
C ASN A 633 0.04 -13.48 12.02
N ARG A 634 0.06 -13.64 10.70
CA ARG A 634 0.70 -14.75 9.98
C ARG A 634 1.32 -14.26 8.68
N PHE A 635 2.48 -14.78 8.33
CA PHE A 635 3.16 -14.52 7.06
C PHE A 635 3.88 -15.79 6.58
N VAL A 636 3.98 -16.01 5.28
CA VAL A 636 4.79 -17.11 4.72
C VAL A 636 5.79 -16.49 3.77
N ASP A 637 7.06 -16.56 4.13
CA ASP A 637 8.15 -16.05 3.31
C ASP A 637 8.58 -17.14 2.32
N ARG A 638 8.55 -16.86 1.01
CA ARG A 638 8.70 -17.85 -0.07
C ARG A 638 9.85 -17.50 -1.01
N GLY A 639 10.36 -18.51 -1.72
CA GLY A 639 11.48 -18.32 -2.65
C GLY A 639 12.81 -18.15 -1.91
N LEU A 640 12.96 -18.84 -0.78
CA LEU A 640 14.16 -18.82 0.04
C LEU A 640 15.22 -19.78 -0.51
N GLU A 641 16.50 -19.42 -0.35
CA GLU A 641 17.59 -20.32 -0.69
C GLU A 641 17.49 -21.59 0.13
N VAL A 642 17.68 -22.72 -0.55
CA VAL A 642 17.54 -24.07 -0.01
C VAL A 642 18.67 -24.35 1.00
N ASP A 643 18.34 -24.93 2.15
CA ASP A 643 19.17 -25.00 3.37
C ASP A 643 19.60 -23.62 3.94
N GLY A 644 19.05 -22.52 3.42
CA GLY A 644 19.29 -21.17 3.93
C GLY A 644 18.64 -20.97 5.30
N LYS A 645 19.43 -20.58 6.30
CA LYS A 645 18.95 -20.13 7.60
C LYS A 645 18.63 -18.63 7.55
N TYR A 646 17.44 -18.25 8.00
CA TYR A 646 16.97 -16.87 8.03
C TYR A 646 16.44 -16.51 9.42
N PHE A 647 16.63 -15.24 9.79
CA PHE A 647 16.19 -14.66 11.05
C PHE A 647 15.10 -13.62 10.78
N TYR A 648 14.08 -13.60 11.64
CA TYR A 648 12.88 -12.79 11.48
C TYR A 648 12.55 -12.02 12.74
N SER A 649 12.00 -10.83 12.55
CA SER A 649 11.30 -10.10 13.60
C SER A 649 10.08 -9.39 13.02
N VAL A 650 9.09 -9.13 13.87
CA VAL A 650 7.84 -8.48 13.48
C VAL A 650 7.53 -7.33 14.42
N ALA A 651 7.12 -6.17 13.89
CA ALA A 651 6.65 -5.03 14.67
C ALA A 651 5.19 -4.70 14.33
N ALA A 652 4.36 -4.38 15.32
CA ALA A 652 2.99 -3.92 15.08
C ALA A 652 2.97 -2.43 14.71
N GLN A 653 2.08 -2.01 13.81
CA GLN A 653 1.94 -0.65 13.33
C GLN A 653 0.52 -0.12 13.50
N THR A 654 0.39 1.12 13.98
CA THR A 654 -0.89 1.80 14.18
C THR A 654 -1.54 2.25 12.86
N ARG A 655 -2.84 2.56 12.91
CA ARG A 655 -3.59 3.22 11.81
C ARG A 655 -2.96 4.54 11.32
N LEU A 656 -2.12 5.17 12.13
CA LEU A 656 -1.43 6.43 11.86
C LEU A 656 0.02 6.23 11.38
N GLY A 657 0.43 4.99 11.10
CA GLY A 657 1.76 4.67 10.58
C GLY A 657 2.87 4.48 11.64
N PHE A 658 2.59 4.74 12.92
CA PHE A 658 3.58 4.53 14.00
C PHE A 658 3.83 3.05 14.26
N GLU A 659 5.09 2.65 14.16
CA GLU A 659 5.57 1.29 14.36
C GLU A 659 6.04 1.07 15.81
N GLY A 660 5.74 -0.11 16.35
CA GLY A 660 6.10 -0.54 17.69
C GLY A 660 7.55 -1.03 17.80
N ALA A 661 7.86 -1.70 18.91
CA ALA A 661 9.09 -2.47 18.99
C ALA A 661 8.94 -3.77 18.17
N THR A 662 10.05 -4.29 17.66
CA THR A 662 10.10 -5.62 17.06
C THR A 662 9.97 -6.71 18.13
N SER A 663 9.43 -7.86 17.72
CA SER A 663 9.40 -9.09 18.50
C SER A 663 10.81 -9.58 18.84
N ALA A 664 10.90 -10.54 19.77
CA ALA A 664 12.08 -11.40 19.85
C ALA A 664 12.33 -12.08 18.48
N LEU A 665 13.60 -12.40 18.21
CA LEU A 665 13.98 -13.08 16.96
C LEU A 665 13.42 -14.49 16.93
N ALA A 666 12.88 -14.87 15.77
CA ALA A 666 12.69 -16.28 15.40
C ALA A 666 13.60 -16.61 14.23
N SER A 667 14.08 -17.85 14.14
CA SER A 667 14.84 -18.30 12.97
C SER A 667 14.30 -19.62 12.46
N GLY A 668 14.26 -19.77 11.14
CA GLY A 668 13.97 -21.03 10.47
C GLY A 668 15.00 -21.33 9.39
N THR A 669 14.97 -22.56 8.89
CA THR A 669 15.77 -23.01 7.75
C THR A 669 14.85 -23.53 6.66
N SER A 670 15.01 -22.98 5.46
CA SER A 670 14.33 -23.45 4.24
C SER A 670 14.78 -24.87 3.91
N LYS A 671 13.86 -25.83 3.77
CA LYS A 671 14.20 -27.25 3.57
C LYS A 671 14.38 -27.62 2.10
N LYS A 672 15.22 -28.64 1.86
CA LYS A 672 15.31 -29.42 0.62
C LYS A 672 14.09 -30.31 0.41
N TYR A 673 13.70 -30.49 -0.85
CA TYR A 673 12.82 -31.59 -1.25
C TYR A 673 13.63 -32.86 -1.52
N THR A 674 13.32 -33.94 -0.79
CA THR A 674 13.79 -35.30 -1.07
C THR A 674 12.65 -36.11 -1.69
N PRO A 675 12.77 -36.59 -2.95
CA PRO A 675 11.70 -37.37 -3.56
C PRO A 675 11.51 -38.75 -2.89
N PRO A 676 10.26 -39.26 -2.80
CA PRO A 676 10.01 -40.62 -2.35
C PRO A 676 10.52 -41.67 -3.36
N ALA A 677 10.61 -42.94 -2.92
CA ALA A 677 10.94 -44.06 -3.78
C ALA A 677 9.87 -44.30 -4.87
N LEU A 678 10.27 -44.91 -5.99
CA LEU A 678 9.40 -45.15 -7.15
C LEU A 678 8.41 -46.30 -6.92
N GLU A 679 7.18 -46.10 -7.40
CA GLU A 679 6.09 -47.09 -7.35
C GLU A 679 5.65 -47.52 -8.76
N LEU A 680 5.01 -48.70 -8.85
CA LEU A 680 4.37 -49.24 -10.06
C LEU A 680 5.28 -49.29 -11.31
N VAL A 681 6.55 -49.68 -11.15
CA VAL A 681 7.48 -49.79 -12.29
C VAL A 681 7.09 -50.96 -13.21
N GLN A 682 6.77 -50.67 -14.46
CA GLN A 682 6.43 -51.63 -15.52
C GLN A 682 7.51 -51.63 -16.62
N VAL A 683 7.59 -52.73 -17.37
CA VAL A 683 8.67 -52.95 -18.36
C VAL A 683 8.15 -53.66 -19.61
N GLU A 684 8.39 -53.06 -20.77
CA GLU A 684 8.06 -53.60 -22.09
C GLU A 684 9.33 -53.68 -22.93
N ALA A 685 9.77 -54.89 -23.29
CA ALA A 685 10.99 -55.10 -24.06
C ALA A 685 10.68 -55.66 -25.46
N SER A 686 11.33 -55.11 -26.48
CA SER A 686 11.26 -55.57 -27.88
C SER A 686 12.65 -55.99 -28.38
N ALA A 687 12.84 -56.19 -29.69
CA ALA A 687 14.08 -56.73 -30.24
C ALA A 687 15.31 -55.83 -30.04
N TRP A 688 15.12 -54.51 -29.95
CA TRP A 688 16.24 -53.55 -29.93
C TRP A 688 16.11 -52.48 -28.83
N GLN A 689 15.08 -52.56 -27.99
CA GLN A 689 14.79 -51.55 -26.98
C GLN A 689 14.03 -52.11 -25.79
N VAL A 690 14.07 -51.36 -24.69
CA VAL A 690 13.11 -51.47 -23.58
C VAL A 690 12.44 -50.13 -23.36
N LYS A 691 11.15 -50.16 -23.04
CA LYS A 691 10.42 -49.06 -22.41
C LYS A 691 10.18 -49.44 -20.94
N MET A 692 10.61 -48.58 -20.04
CA MET A 692 10.29 -48.66 -18.61
C MET A 692 9.35 -47.50 -18.28
N THR A 693 8.28 -47.76 -17.53
CA THR A 693 7.32 -46.75 -17.05
C THR A 693 7.11 -46.91 -15.55
N TRP A 694 6.69 -45.85 -14.86
CA TRP A 694 6.39 -45.90 -13.42
C TRP A 694 5.28 -44.91 -13.06
N LYS A 695 4.82 -44.94 -11.81
CA LYS A 695 3.89 -43.93 -11.30
C LYS A 695 4.63 -42.59 -11.14
N PRO A 696 4.15 -41.47 -11.71
CA PRO A 696 4.76 -40.17 -11.50
C PRO A 696 4.74 -39.76 -10.03
N ILE A 697 5.80 -39.09 -9.59
CA ILE A 697 5.82 -38.36 -8.32
C ILE A 697 5.30 -36.95 -8.59
N GLU A 698 4.13 -36.64 -8.05
CA GLU A 698 3.49 -35.32 -8.18
C GLU A 698 4.13 -34.31 -7.22
N SER A 699 5.25 -33.71 -7.65
CA SER A 699 5.93 -32.62 -6.93
C SER A 699 6.68 -31.72 -7.92
N GLU A 700 6.50 -30.40 -7.79
CA GLU A 700 7.20 -29.39 -8.59
C GLU A 700 8.73 -29.41 -8.41
N PHE A 701 9.20 -30.04 -7.34
CA PHE A 701 10.61 -30.15 -7.00
C PHE A 701 11.29 -31.41 -7.56
N VAL A 702 10.57 -32.30 -8.27
CA VAL A 702 11.18 -33.39 -9.05
C VAL A 702 11.57 -32.85 -10.42
N SER A 703 12.87 -32.75 -10.68
CA SER A 703 13.40 -32.22 -11.94
C SER A 703 13.54 -33.29 -13.02
N SER A 704 13.86 -34.53 -12.63
CA SER A 704 14.03 -35.65 -13.54
C SER A 704 13.97 -37.01 -12.82
N TYR A 705 14.09 -38.08 -13.60
CA TYR A 705 14.33 -39.44 -13.16
C TYR A 705 15.61 -39.92 -13.84
N ILE A 706 16.61 -40.32 -13.05
CA ILE A 706 17.92 -40.73 -13.56
C ILE A 706 17.96 -42.26 -13.62
N VAL A 707 18.39 -42.76 -14.79
CA VAL A 707 18.55 -44.20 -15.04
C VAL A 707 20.04 -44.55 -15.02
N TYR A 708 20.38 -45.57 -14.24
CA TYR A 708 21.74 -46.04 -14.01
C TYR A 708 21.90 -47.49 -14.45
N GLN A 709 23.11 -47.83 -14.90
CA GLN A 709 23.59 -49.20 -15.03
C GLN A 709 24.64 -49.45 -13.96
N LYS A 710 24.62 -50.64 -13.34
CA LYS A 710 25.57 -51.00 -12.28
C LYS A 710 26.69 -51.87 -12.84
N GLU A 711 27.93 -51.43 -12.65
CA GLU A 711 29.13 -52.18 -12.98
C GLU A 711 29.98 -52.35 -11.71
N GLY A 712 30.15 -53.60 -11.27
CA GLY A 712 30.73 -53.88 -9.95
C GLY A 712 29.93 -53.24 -8.82
N ASN A 713 30.53 -52.31 -8.10
CA ASN A 713 29.88 -51.52 -7.03
C ASN A 713 29.48 -50.10 -7.46
N THR A 714 29.76 -49.69 -8.70
CA THR A 714 29.54 -48.32 -9.19
C THR A 714 28.26 -48.23 -10.00
N PHE A 715 27.48 -47.16 -9.80
CA PHE A 715 26.32 -46.83 -10.62
C PHE A 715 26.69 -45.74 -11.63
N THR A 716 26.63 -46.06 -12.92
CA THR A 716 26.91 -45.13 -14.02
C THR A 716 25.59 -44.63 -14.59
N LYS A 717 25.41 -43.30 -14.70
CA LYS A 717 24.23 -42.70 -15.36
C LYS A 717 24.24 -43.05 -16.85
N ILE A 718 23.19 -43.73 -17.32
CA ILE A 718 23.02 -44.15 -18.73
C ILE A 718 21.87 -43.44 -19.44
N GLY A 719 21.12 -42.60 -18.71
CA GLY A 719 20.05 -41.78 -19.23
C GLY A 719 19.33 -40.98 -18.14
N GLU A 720 18.43 -40.12 -18.58
CA GLU A 720 17.61 -39.23 -17.77
C GLU A 720 16.27 -39.02 -18.47
N ALA A 721 15.18 -39.00 -17.72
CA ALA A 721 13.83 -38.78 -18.21
C ALA A 721 13.15 -37.68 -17.39
N ILE A 722 12.33 -36.85 -18.03
CA ILE A 722 11.50 -35.85 -17.33
C ILE A 722 10.07 -36.39 -17.13
N ALA A 723 9.59 -37.20 -18.07
CA ALA A 723 8.37 -38.00 -17.93
C ALA A 723 8.63 -39.24 -17.04
N PRO A 724 7.58 -39.87 -16.47
CA PRO A 724 7.70 -41.12 -15.72
C PRO A 724 7.87 -42.35 -16.63
N GLU A 725 8.63 -42.19 -17.71
CA GLU A 725 9.00 -43.23 -18.66
C GLU A 725 10.40 -43.00 -19.22
N PHE A 726 11.12 -44.09 -19.47
CA PHE A 726 12.43 -44.05 -20.13
C PHE A 726 12.55 -45.21 -21.12
N ILE A 727 12.97 -44.88 -22.35
CA ILE A 727 13.23 -45.85 -23.41
C ILE A 727 14.74 -45.96 -23.60
N LYS A 728 15.27 -47.19 -23.55
CA LYS A 728 16.65 -47.47 -23.92
C LYS A 728 16.68 -48.27 -25.21
N GLU A 729 17.17 -47.65 -26.27
CA GLU A 729 17.34 -48.23 -27.61
C GLU A 729 18.75 -48.82 -27.81
N ALA A 730 19.00 -49.35 -29.02
CA ALA A 730 20.24 -50.00 -29.44
C ALA A 730 20.66 -51.19 -28.54
N LEU A 731 19.70 -51.83 -27.88
CA LEU A 731 19.92 -53.07 -27.15
C LEU A 731 20.12 -54.23 -28.13
N THR A 732 20.94 -55.21 -27.75
CA THR A 732 21.16 -56.41 -28.54
C THR A 732 19.91 -57.30 -28.47
N PRO A 733 19.43 -57.89 -29.58
CA PRO A 733 18.33 -58.86 -29.57
C PRO A 733 18.62 -60.06 -28.67
N ASN A 734 17.56 -60.69 -28.15
CA ASN A 734 17.64 -61.90 -27.33
C ASN A 734 18.64 -61.82 -26.15
N THR A 735 18.78 -60.64 -25.52
CA THR A 735 19.79 -60.33 -24.49
C THR A 735 19.12 -59.83 -23.21
N LYS A 736 19.65 -60.21 -22.03
CA LYS A 736 19.16 -59.83 -20.70
C LYS A 736 19.86 -58.59 -20.15
N TYR A 737 19.13 -57.75 -19.43
CA TYR A 737 19.64 -56.50 -18.86
C TYR A 737 19.06 -56.20 -17.47
N THR A 738 19.79 -55.37 -16.72
CA THR A 738 19.37 -54.84 -15.41
C THR A 738 19.72 -53.36 -15.32
N PHE A 739 18.73 -52.51 -15.09
CA PHE A 739 18.89 -51.07 -14.89
C PHE A 739 18.33 -50.65 -13.52
N TYR A 740 18.69 -49.45 -13.07
CA TYR A 740 18.24 -48.87 -11.81
C TYR A 740 17.70 -47.47 -12.05
N ILE A 741 16.63 -47.06 -11.37
CA ILE A 741 15.96 -45.78 -11.59
C ILE A 741 15.76 -45.08 -10.24
N ALA A 742 16.04 -43.78 -10.17
CA ALA A 742 15.69 -42.93 -9.03
C ALA A 742 15.10 -41.60 -9.53
N ALA A 743 14.11 -41.07 -8.80
CA ALA A 743 13.71 -39.68 -8.98
C ALA A 743 14.80 -38.74 -8.45
N HIS A 744 14.98 -37.61 -9.10
CA HIS A 744 15.98 -36.59 -8.79
C HIS A 744 15.28 -35.25 -8.56
N SER A 745 15.64 -34.54 -7.49
CA SER A 745 15.08 -33.23 -7.21
C SER A 745 15.83 -32.10 -7.89
N SER A 746 15.16 -30.97 -8.14
CA SER A 746 15.79 -29.70 -8.52
C SER A 746 16.88 -29.27 -7.52
N ASP A 747 16.71 -29.67 -6.25
CA ASP A 747 17.61 -29.39 -5.14
C ASP A 747 18.84 -30.33 -5.09
N GLY A 748 18.97 -31.23 -6.08
CA GLY A 748 20.14 -32.09 -6.26
C GLY A 748 20.15 -33.35 -5.39
N THR A 749 18.99 -33.85 -4.94
CA THR A 749 18.89 -35.09 -4.14
C THR A 749 18.24 -36.22 -4.93
N ASP A 750 18.80 -37.43 -4.82
CA ASP A 750 18.22 -38.65 -5.40
C ASP A 750 17.31 -39.37 -4.39
N ALA A 751 16.21 -39.94 -4.88
CA ALA A 751 15.49 -41.00 -4.19
C ALA A 751 16.29 -42.32 -4.12
N GLU A 752 15.76 -43.29 -3.38
CA GLU A 752 16.28 -44.66 -3.37
C GLU A 752 16.18 -45.30 -4.77
N LYS A 753 17.24 -46.03 -5.17
CA LYS A 753 17.41 -46.56 -6.54
C LYS A 753 16.67 -47.89 -6.71
N PHE A 754 15.58 -47.89 -7.47
CA PHE A 754 14.74 -49.04 -7.77
C PHE A 754 15.33 -49.90 -8.91
N ALA A 755 15.42 -51.22 -8.74
CA ALA A 755 16.04 -52.13 -9.72
C ALA A 755 15.03 -52.77 -10.70
N VAL A 756 15.39 -52.86 -11.98
CA VAL A 756 14.51 -53.27 -13.09
C VAL A 756 15.22 -54.29 -13.98
N ASN A 757 14.59 -55.44 -14.27
CA ASN A 757 15.19 -56.59 -14.98
C ASN A 757 14.33 -57.03 -16.18
N PHE A 758 14.94 -57.28 -17.35
CA PHE A 758 14.20 -57.67 -18.57
C PHE A 758 15.08 -58.37 -19.64
N ALA A 759 14.47 -58.77 -20.77
CA ALA A 759 15.15 -59.35 -21.94
C ALA A 759 14.51 -58.92 -23.27
N THR A 760 15.31 -58.78 -24.34
CA THR A 760 14.88 -58.33 -25.69
C THR A 760 14.42 -59.49 -26.62
N SER A 761 13.67 -59.18 -27.69
CA SER A 761 13.08 -60.16 -28.65
C SER A 761 13.78 -60.20 -30.03
N ALA A 762 13.08 -60.52 -31.15
CA ALA A 762 13.65 -60.67 -32.51
C ALA A 762 12.79 -59.95 -33.61
N PHE A 763 13.31 -59.74 -34.84
CA PHE A 763 12.87 -58.66 -35.76
C PHE A 763 12.50 -59.07 -37.22
N SER A 764 11.52 -58.37 -37.83
CA SER A 764 11.11 -58.47 -39.25
C SER A 764 10.31 -57.24 -39.74
N LYS A 765 10.66 -56.59 -40.88
CA LYS A 765 9.97 -55.39 -41.44
C LYS A 765 10.06 -55.24 -42.98
N ALA A 766 9.34 -54.25 -43.55
CA ALA A 766 9.05 -54.06 -45.00
C ALA A 766 9.91 -52.96 -45.70
N PRO A 767 10.02 -52.95 -47.07
CA PRO A 767 11.02 -52.18 -47.84
C PRO A 767 11.03 -50.65 -47.69
N LEU A 768 9.93 -49.96 -47.94
CA LEU A 768 9.75 -48.54 -47.61
C LEU A 768 8.71 -48.47 -46.50
N GLU A 769 9.17 -48.15 -45.29
CA GLU A 769 8.31 -48.12 -44.11
C GLU A 769 7.79 -46.70 -43.85
N ILE A 770 6.47 -46.60 -43.65
CA ILE A 770 5.82 -45.40 -43.13
C ILE A 770 5.59 -45.58 -41.63
N GLU A 771 6.27 -44.80 -40.82
CA GLU A 771 6.12 -44.74 -39.37
C GLU A 771 5.45 -43.40 -39.02
N VAL A 772 4.30 -43.41 -38.35
CA VAL A 772 3.68 -42.16 -37.87
C VAL A 772 4.27 -41.87 -36.50
N LEU A 773 5.20 -40.92 -36.43
CA LEU A 773 5.86 -40.54 -35.18
C LEU A 773 4.91 -39.80 -34.24
N SER A 774 4.06 -38.93 -34.81
CA SER A 774 2.97 -38.30 -34.07
C SER A 774 1.83 -37.90 -34.99
N LEU A 775 0.60 -38.06 -34.49
CA LEU A 775 -0.61 -37.41 -34.97
C LEU A 775 -1.29 -36.80 -33.74
N ARG A 776 -1.33 -35.48 -33.66
CA ARG A 776 -1.93 -34.74 -32.55
C ARG A 776 -3.44 -34.61 -32.79
N PRO A 777 -4.28 -34.60 -31.74
CA PRO A 777 -5.69 -34.30 -31.90
C PRO A 777 -5.93 -32.93 -32.55
N ILE A 778 -6.98 -32.87 -33.35
CA ILE A 778 -7.38 -31.68 -34.11
C ILE A 778 -8.53 -31.02 -33.37
N PHE A 779 -8.36 -29.76 -32.96
CA PHE A 779 -9.44 -28.95 -32.37
C PHE A 779 -10.03 -28.05 -33.45
N SER A 780 -11.31 -28.25 -33.77
CA SER A 780 -11.96 -27.58 -34.90
C SER A 780 -11.95 -26.05 -34.82
N ASN A 781 -12.03 -25.44 -33.63
CA ASN A 781 -11.88 -23.99 -33.45
C ASN A 781 -10.52 -23.44 -33.92
N THR A 782 -9.44 -24.19 -33.72
CA THR A 782 -8.06 -23.81 -34.08
C THR A 782 -7.58 -24.39 -35.41
N TYR A 783 -8.48 -24.81 -36.30
CA TYR A 783 -8.15 -25.48 -37.57
C TYR A 783 -7.06 -24.78 -38.42
N LYS A 784 -7.00 -23.45 -38.39
CA LYS A 784 -6.01 -22.60 -39.09
C LYS A 784 -4.57 -22.82 -38.62
N LEU A 785 -4.35 -23.29 -37.38
CA LEU A 785 -3.03 -23.58 -36.83
C LEU A 785 -2.31 -24.65 -37.66
N TYR A 786 -3.05 -25.66 -38.12
CA TYR A 786 -2.49 -26.87 -38.72
C TYR A 786 -2.05 -26.68 -40.18
N GLU A 787 -2.40 -25.56 -40.83
CA GLU A 787 -1.94 -25.18 -42.17
C GLU A 787 -0.41 -24.99 -42.21
N ALA A 788 0.13 -24.29 -41.20
CA ALA A 788 1.58 -24.07 -41.03
C ALA A 788 2.18 -24.97 -39.93
N GLY A 789 1.45 -25.15 -38.84
CA GLY A 789 1.83 -25.94 -37.67
C GLY A 789 1.88 -27.45 -37.93
N GLY A 790 1.06 -27.96 -38.85
CA GLY A 790 0.90 -29.39 -39.11
C GLY A 790 0.15 -30.14 -38.00
N VAL A 791 -0.54 -31.22 -38.36
CA VAL A 791 -1.23 -32.12 -37.42
C VAL A 791 -0.31 -33.19 -36.83
N GLY A 792 0.91 -33.34 -37.33
CA GLY A 792 1.82 -34.41 -36.90
C GLY A 792 3.08 -34.51 -37.74
N VAL A 793 3.82 -35.60 -37.52
CA VAL A 793 5.04 -35.96 -38.26
C VAL A 793 4.99 -37.45 -38.60
N ALA A 794 5.28 -37.79 -39.86
CA ALA A 794 5.55 -39.15 -40.29
C ALA A 794 7.03 -39.28 -40.69
N LYS A 795 7.59 -40.46 -40.49
CA LYS A 795 8.94 -40.85 -40.85
C LYS A 795 8.89 -41.89 -41.96
N LEU A 796 9.66 -41.66 -43.00
CA LEU A 796 9.85 -42.58 -44.11
C LEU A 796 11.22 -43.23 -43.96
N THR A 797 11.26 -44.56 -43.84
CA THR A 797 12.50 -45.32 -43.68
C THR A 797 12.72 -46.23 -44.87
N ASN A 798 13.86 -46.10 -45.52
CA ASN A 798 14.30 -47.04 -46.56
C ASN A 798 14.98 -48.24 -45.88
N ASN A 799 14.23 -49.33 -45.68
CA ASN A 799 14.73 -50.58 -45.10
C ASN A 799 15.41 -51.49 -46.16
N THR A 800 15.72 -50.98 -47.35
CA THR A 800 16.40 -51.73 -48.41
C THR A 800 17.91 -51.44 -48.45
N ASN A 801 18.61 -52.13 -49.35
CA ASN A 801 20.03 -51.91 -49.63
C ASN A 801 20.30 -51.06 -50.90
N LYS A 802 19.30 -50.33 -51.42
CA LYS A 802 19.44 -49.43 -52.58
C LYS A 802 18.91 -48.02 -52.26
N ASP A 803 19.39 -47.02 -52.99
CA ASP A 803 18.81 -45.67 -52.97
C ASP A 803 17.38 -45.67 -53.53
N MET A 804 16.50 -44.84 -52.95
CA MET A 804 15.18 -44.51 -53.52
C MET A 804 15.19 -43.04 -53.98
N GLU A 805 14.82 -42.79 -55.24
CA GLU A 805 14.82 -41.44 -55.84
C GLU A 805 13.38 -40.97 -56.15
N GLY A 806 13.14 -39.66 -56.04
CA GLY A 806 11.84 -39.04 -56.35
C GLY A 806 10.70 -39.48 -55.42
N VAL A 807 10.98 -39.73 -54.14
CA VAL A 807 9.99 -40.20 -53.17
C VAL A 807 8.93 -39.11 -52.95
N THR A 808 7.69 -39.42 -53.30
CA THR A 808 6.53 -38.52 -53.12
C THR A 808 5.66 -39.06 -51.99
N PHE A 809 5.32 -38.18 -51.06
CA PHE A 809 4.48 -38.45 -49.90
C PHE A 809 3.21 -37.59 -49.95
N SER A 810 2.04 -38.18 -49.72
CA SER A 810 0.77 -37.47 -49.62
C SER A 810 0.08 -37.74 -48.28
N PHE A 811 -0.59 -36.70 -47.77
CA PHE A 811 -1.39 -36.72 -46.55
C PHE A 811 -2.80 -36.19 -46.84
N LEU A 812 -3.82 -36.96 -46.50
CA LEU A 812 -5.23 -36.56 -46.63
C LEU A 812 -6.00 -36.94 -45.38
N LEU A 813 -6.70 -35.97 -44.77
CA LEU A 813 -7.76 -36.26 -43.81
C LEU A 813 -9.09 -36.29 -44.56
N LYS A 814 -9.75 -37.45 -44.55
CA LYS A 814 -10.98 -37.68 -45.30
C LYS A 814 -12.09 -36.70 -44.86
N ASP A 815 -12.92 -36.27 -45.80
CA ASP A 815 -14.12 -35.42 -45.64
C ASP A 815 -13.88 -33.96 -45.16
N PHE A 816 -12.70 -33.66 -44.58
CA PHE A 816 -12.31 -32.33 -44.08
C PHE A 816 -11.23 -31.60 -44.89
N MET A 817 -10.63 -32.25 -45.88
CA MET A 817 -9.67 -31.65 -46.81
C MET A 817 -10.14 -31.84 -48.25
N ASP A 818 -10.20 -30.77 -49.03
CA ASP A 818 -10.63 -30.84 -50.45
C ASP A 818 -9.56 -31.48 -51.36
N PHE A 819 -8.29 -31.37 -50.96
CA PHE A 819 -7.14 -31.92 -51.67
C PHE A 819 -6.11 -32.49 -50.68
N ALA A 820 -5.39 -33.53 -51.09
CA ALA A 820 -4.27 -34.07 -50.31
C ALA A 820 -3.09 -33.09 -50.31
N THR A 821 -2.36 -33.00 -49.19
CA THR A 821 -1.13 -32.21 -49.12
C THR A 821 0.07 -33.09 -49.48
N GLU A 822 0.88 -32.66 -50.45
CA GLU A 822 2.04 -33.41 -50.93
C GLU A 822 3.37 -32.87 -50.40
N SER A 823 4.35 -33.76 -50.29
CA SER A 823 5.76 -33.45 -50.02
C SER A 823 6.66 -34.36 -50.85
N LYS A 824 7.79 -33.84 -51.32
CA LYS A 824 8.73 -34.57 -52.19
C LYS A 824 10.12 -34.58 -51.57
N LEU A 825 10.78 -35.74 -51.64
CA LEU A 825 12.17 -35.95 -51.31
C LEU A 825 12.89 -36.37 -52.59
N ASP A 826 13.96 -35.66 -52.95
CA ASP A 826 14.72 -35.99 -54.16
C ASP A 826 15.37 -37.38 -54.05
N LYS A 827 15.84 -37.75 -52.86
CA LYS A 827 16.56 -39.01 -52.61
C LYS A 827 16.50 -39.48 -51.15
N LEU A 828 16.48 -40.80 -50.93
CA LEU A 828 16.51 -41.46 -49.61
C LEU A 828 17.41 -42.72 -49.64
N HIS A 829 18.52 -42.70 -48.91
CA HIS A 829 19.57 -43.73 -48.92
C HIS A 829 19.21 -45.01 -48.12
N PRO A 830 19.89 -46.15 -48.34
CA PRO A 830 19.77 -47.37 -47.54
C PRO A 830 19.86 -47.12 -46.02
N GLY A 831 18.89 -47.62 -45.27
CA GLY A 831 18.78 -47.42 -43.81
C GLY A 831 18.47 -45.99 -43.37
N GLN A 832 18.45 -45.02 -44.29
CA GLN A 832 18.15 -43.62 -43.98
C GLN A 832 16.66 -43.46 -43.68
N SER A 833 16.37 -42.55 -42.74
CA SER A 833 15.03 -42.07 -42.45
C SER A 833 14.90 -40.58 -42.75
N ALA A 834 13.73 -40.15 -43.21
CA ALA A 834 13.39 -38.73 -43.38
C ALA A 834 12.04 -38.42 -42.72
N GLU A 835 11.97 -37.30 -42.01
CA GLU A 835 10.75 -36.82 -41.35
C GLU A 835 9.97 -35.85 -42.24
N ILE A 836 8.67 -36.11 -42.40
CA ILE A 836 7.73 -35.32 -43.19
C ILE A 836 6.65 -34.76 -42.26
N LYS A 837 6.51 -33.42 -42.30
CA LYS A 837 5.51 -32.70 -41.51
C LYS A 837 4.12 -32.82 -42.16
N LEU A 838 3.16 -33.34 -41.42
CA LEU A 838 1.79 -33.57 -41.90
C LEU A 838 0.99 -32.26 -41.87
N LYS A 839 1.09 -31.44 -42.92
CA LYS A 839 0.30 -30.20 -43.06
C LYS A 839 -1.14 -30.52 -43.47
N ALA A 840 -2.10 -29.79 -42.91
CA ALA A 840 -3.52 -29.95 -43.23
C ALA A 840 -4.14 -28.59 -43.56
N VAL A 841 -4.80 -28.48 -44.72
CA VAL A 841 -5.59 -27.31 -45.12
C VAL A 841 -7.05 -27.74 -45.11
N PHE A 842 -7.77 -27.33 -44.07
CA PHE A 842 -9.14 -27.78 -43.85
C PHE A 842 -10.17 -26.95 -44.62
N ASN A 843 -11.19 -27.62 -45.14
CA ASN A 843 -12.41 -26.98 -45.61
C ASN A 843 -13.33 -26.63 -44.41
N ASN A 844 -14.39 -25.85 -44.68
CA ASN A 844 -15.28 -25.36 -43.62
C ASN A 844 -16.08 -26.47 -42.89
N ASN A 845 -16.10 -27.73 -43.39
CA ASN A 845 -16.79 -28.82 -42.70
C ASN A 845 -16.17 -29.11 -41.33
N ILE A 846 -14.90 -28.73 -41.10
CA ILE A 846 -14.23 -28.92 -39.81
C ILE A 846 -14.98 -28.23 -38.66
N LEU A 847 -15.63 -27.08 -38.92
CA LEU A 847 -16.44 -26.36 -37.93
C LEU A 847 -17.87 -26.91 -37.77
N ASN A 848 -18.28 -27.86 -38.62
CA ASN A 848 -19.59 -28.52 -38.56
C ASN A 848 -19.56 -29.83 -37.74
N VAL A 849 -18.40 -30.21 -37.20
CA VAL A 849 -18.26 -31.36 -36.29
C VAL A 849 -19.03 -31.06 -35.00
N THR A 850 -20.00 -31.92 -34.67
CA THR A 850 -20.88 -31.78 -33.50
C THR A 850 -20.56 -32.75 -32.36
N GLU A 851 -19.79 -33.81 -32.63
CA GLU A 851 -19.37 -34.83 -31.68
C GLU A 851 -17.91 -35.22 -31.95
N ASP A 852 -17.20 -35.70 -30.93
CA ASP A 852 -15.80 -36.12 -31.07
C ASP A 852 -15.72 -37.31 -32.02
N SER A 853 -14.98 -37.16 -33.13
CA SER A 853 -14.95 -38.14 -34.20
C SER A 853 -13.53 -38.64 -34.43
N SER A 854 -13.37 -39.96 -34.57
CA SER A 854 -12.11 -40.55 -35.00
C SER A 854 -12.08 -40.59 -36.52
N VAL A 855 -11.25 -39.73 -37.12
CA VAL A 855 -11.22 -39.52 -38.57
C VAL A 855 -10.03 -40.24 -39.18
N GLN A 856 -10.24 -40.85 -40.34
CA GLN A 856 -9.21 -41.60 -41.06
C GLN A 856 -8.24 -40.63 -41.76
N ALA A 857 -7.00 -40.61 -41.27
CA ALA A 857 -5.86 -40.03 -41.94
C ALA A 857 -5.25 -41.06 -42.90
N MET A 858 -5.20 -40.73 -44.18
CA MET A 858 -4.56 -41.54 -45.21
C MET A 858 -3.17 -40.96 -45.50
N LEU A 859 -2.14 -41.79 -45.32
CA LEU A 859 -0.75 -41.46 -45.61
C LEU A 859 -0.25 -42.41 -46.70
N GLU A 860 0.21 -41.88 -47.83
CA GLU A 860 0.76 -42.67 -48.94
C GLU A 860 2.18 -42.19 -49.26
N ALA A 861 3.13 -43.13 -49.33
CA ALA A 861 4.48 -42.89 -49.83
C ALA A 861 4.69 -43.70 -51.10
N SER A 862 5.26 -43.10 -52.13
CA SER A 862 5.56 -43.80 -53.38
C SER A 862 6.87 -43.35 -53.99
N TYR A 863 7.54 -44.28 -54.67
CA TYR A 863 8.76 -44.04 -55.44
C TYR A 863 8.71 -44.85 -56.74
N PHE A 864 9.65 -44.60 -57.66
CA PHE A 864 9.74 -45.33 -58.92
C PHE A 864 10.95 -46.28 -58.91
N GLU A 865 10.72 -47.56 -59.18
CA GLU A 865 11.79 -48.55 -59.43
C GLU A 865 11.59 -49.16 -60.81
N ASN A 866 12.62 -49.10 -61.67
CA ASN A 866 12.57 -49.58 -63.06
C ASN A 866 11.38 -49.05 -63.90
N GLY A 867 10.95 -47.81 -63.64
CA GLY A 867 9.80 -47.18 -64.32
C GLY A 867 8.42 -47.60 -63.79
N LYS A 868 8.34 -48.52 -62.82
CA LYS A 868 7.10 -48.87 -62.12
C LYS A 868 6.99 -48.07 -60.82
N ARG A 869 5.81 -47.49 -60.57
CA ARG A 869 5.52 -46.80 -59.30
C ARG A 869 5.20 -47.86 -58.24
N GLU A 870 6.00 -47.95 -57.19
CA GLU A 870 5.70 -48.73 -55.99
C GLU A 870 5.10 -47.79 -54.94
N SER A 871 3.96 -48.16 -54.37
CA SER A 871 3.24 -47.36 -53.39
C SER A 871 2.98 -48.15 -52.10
N TYR A 872 3.22 -47.48 -50.98
CA TYR A 872 3.00 -47.97 -49.64
C TYR A 872 2.00 -47.02 -49.00
N SER A 873 0.95 -47.56 -48.39
CA SER A 873 -0.04 -46.75 -47.68
C SER A 873 -0.14 -47.20 -46.23
N LYS A 874 -0.36 -46.22 -45.36
CA LYS A 874 -0.65 -46.44 -43.95
C LYS A 874 -1.85 -45.58 -43.59
N ASN A 875 -2.91 -46.24 -43.18
CA ASN A 875 -4.03 -45.55 -42.55
C ASN A 875 -3.70 -45.35 -41.08
N SER A 876 -4.07 -44.19 -40.55
CA SER A 876 -4.04 -43.90 -39.12
C SER A 876 -5.32 -43.16 -38.74
N THR A 877 -5.65 -43.16 -37.46
CA THR A 877 -6.81 -42.44 -36.94
C THR A 877 -6.33 -41.24 -36.16
N VAL A 878 -6.99 -40.10 -36.36
CA VAL A 878 -6.78 -38.88 -35.56
C VAL A 878 -8.13 -38.42 -35.00
N SER A 879 -8.14 -38.05 -33.73
CA SER A 879 -9.33 -37.51 -33.08
C SER A 879 -9.53 -36.06 -33.52
N VAL A 880 -10.71 -35.78 -34.08
CA VAL A 880 -11.20 -34.43 -34.36
C VAL A 880 -12.23 -34.09 -33.29
N TYR A 881 -11.86 -33.15 -32.42
CA TYR A 881 -12.72 -32.62 -31.37
C TYR A 881 -13.67 -31.56 -31.96
N GLU A 882 -14.92 -31.59 -31.50
CA GLU A 882 -15.94 -30.64 -31.93
C GLU A 882 -15.60 -29.18 -31.57
N LYS A 883 -16.26 -28.23 -32.24
CA LYS A 883 -15.84 -26.81 -32.27
C LYS A 883 -15.79 -26.09 -30.91
N HIS A 884 -16.50 -26.55 -29.88
CA HIS A 884 -16.50 -25.92 -28.55
C HIS A 884 -15.35 -26.41 -27.66
N LYS A 885 -14.68 -27.50 -28.03
CA LYS A 885 -13.67 -28.13 -27.16
C LYS A 885 -12.29 -27.50 -27.24
N LEU A 886 -11.61 -27.42 -26.11
CA LEU A 886 -10.21 -27.00 -26.04
C LEU A 886 -9.42 -27.76 -24.99
N LEU A 887 -8.10 -27.83 -25.15
CA LEU A 887 -7.18 -28.18 -24.06
C LEU A 887 -6.52 -26.89 -23.57
N TRP A 888 -6.33 -26.78 -22.26
CA TRP A 888 -5.53 -25.72 -21.64
C TRP A 888 -4.01 -26.00 -21.74
N ASP A 889 -3.59 -26.71 -22.79
CA ASP A 889 -2.21 -27.07 -23.10
C ASP A 889 -1.40 -25.83 -23.53
N GLU A 890 -2.00 -24.99 -24.38
CA GLU A 890 -1.51 -23.68 -24.75
C GLU A 890 -2.61 -22.63 -24.53
N ARG A 891 -2.46 -21.78 -23.51
CA ARG A 891 -3.48 -20.79 -23.09
C ARG A 891 -3.94 -19.86 -24.23
N GLY A 892 -3.07 -19.59 -25.21
CA GLY A 892 -3.42 -18.83 -26.40
C GLY A 892 -4.56 -19.44 -27.24
N ARG A 893 -4.79 -20.76 -27.16
CA ARG A 893 -5.87 -21.49 -27.84
C ARG A 893 -7.24 -20.88 -27.57
N TYR A 894 -7.47 -20.41 -26.33
CA TYR A 894 -8.70 -19.76 -25.89
C TYR A 894 -9.06 -18.51 -26.73
N ALA A 895 -8.06 -17.79 -27.26
CA ALA A 895 -8.31 -16.61 -28.10
C ALA A 895 -9.09 -16.93 -29.39
N SER A 896 -9.14 -18.19 -29.84
CA SER A 896 -9.95 -18.61 -30.99
C SER A 896 -11.47 -18.50 -30.77
N PHE A 897 -11.92 -18.53 -29.51
CA PHE A 897 -13.31 -18.32 -29.10
C PHE A 897 -13.71 -16.84 -29.05
N ILE A 898 -12.72 -15.94 -29.07
CA ILE A 898 -12.96 -14.51 -29.01
C ILE A 898 -13.21 -14.02 -30.44
N THR A 899 -14.49 -13.92 -30.82
CA THR A 899 -14.95 -13.69 -32.19
C THR A 899 -15.58 -12.29 -32.37
N PRO A 900 -14.80 -11.19 -32.35
CA PRO A 900 -15.33 -9.82 -32.40
C PRO A 900 -15.99 -9.46 -33.75
N LYS A 901 -15.78 -10.27 -34.79
CA LYS A 901 -16.37 -10.08 -36.13
C LYS A 901 -17.67 -10.85 -36.34
N ASP A 902 -18.20 -11.47 -35.29
CA ASP A 902 -19.40 -12.30 -35.39
C ASP A 902 -20.68 -11.46 -35.56
N SER A 903 -21.56 -11.86 -36.48
CA SER A 903 -22.71 -11.06 -36.91
C SER A 903 -23.78 -10.85 -35.82
N PRO A 904 -24.24 -11.88 -35.06
CA PRO A 904 -25.15 -11.69 -33.94
C PRO A 904 -24.55 -10.78 -32.86
N LEU A 905 -23.29 -11.00 -32.48
CA LEU A 905 -22.55 -10.18 -31.51
C LEU A 905 -22.48 -8.71 -31.95
N LEU A 906 -22.02 -8.45 -33.18
CA LEU A 906 -21.93 -7.11 -33.75
C LEU A 906 -23.29 -6.41 -33.80
N SER A 907 -24.37 -7.16 -34.07
CA SER A 907 -25.73 -6.60 -34.07
C SER A 907 -26.20 -6.20 -32.66
N PHE A 908 -25.87 -7.00 -31.63
CA PHE A 908 -26.15 -6.68 -30.24
C PHE A 908 -25.34 -5.47 -29.75
N VAL A 909 -24.02 -5.47 -29.95
CA VAL A 909 -23.14 -4.36 -29.53
C VAL A 909 -23.59 -3.06 -30.20
N ARG A 910 -23.91 -3.11 -31.50
CA ARG A 910 -24.42 -1.94 -32.22
C ARG A 910 -25.76 -1.44 -31.66
N SER A 911 -26.70 -2.33 -31.32
CA SER A 911 -28.01 -1.91 -30.77
C SER A 911 -27.86 -1.19 -29.43
N VAL A 912 -26.90 -1.59 -28.60
CA VAL A 912 -26.58 -0.90 -27.34
C VAL A 912 -25.85 0.42 -27.59
N VAL A 913 -24.69 0.40 -28.28
CA VAL A 913 -23.77 1.55 -28.42
C VAL A 913 -24.42 2.74 -29.12
N THR A 914 -25.29 2.50 -30.11
CA THR A 914 -25.98 3.57 -30.84
C THR A 914 -26.90 4.42 -29.96
N GLN A 915 -27.34 3.92 -28.80
CA GLN A 915 -28.15 4.64 -27.81
C GLN A 915 -27.31 5.54 -26.87
N TYR A 916 -25.98 5.39 -26.90
CA TYR A 916 -25.02 6.17 -26.10
C TYR A 916 -24.10 7.04 -26.98
N LYS A 917 -24.58 7.42 -28.18
CA LYS A 917 -23.86 8.24 -29.19
C LYS A 917 -23.25 9.56 -28.70
N ASP A 918 -23.71 10.08 -27.56
CA ASP A 918 -23.28 11.36 -26.99
C ASP A 918 -21.93 11.28 -26.26
N THR A 919 -21.41 10.07 -26.02
CA THR A 919 -20.09 9.82 -25.44
C THR A 919 -19.26 8.89 -26.32
N LYS A 920 -17.93 9.04 -26.26
CA LYS A 920 -16.96 8.11 -26.85
C LYS A 920 -16.03 7.50 -25.79
N ASP A 921 -16.37 7.69 -24.52
CA ASP A 921 -15.55 7.26 -23.39
C ASP A 921 -15.61 5.74 -23.24
N GLU A 922 -14.45 5.09 -23.35
CA GLU A 922 -14.32 3.64 -23.38
C GLU A 922 -14.90 2.98 -22.10
N PRO A 923 -14.64 3.49 -20.87
CA PRO A 923 -15.28 2.98 -19.66
C PRO A 923 -16.80 3.11 -19.62
N GLN A 924 -17.37 4.21 -20.13
CA GLN A 924 -18.83 4.38 -20.16
C GLN A 924 -19.49 3.43 -21.17
N LEU A 925 -18.89 3.23 -22.34
CA LEU A 925 -19.41 2.29 -23.34
C LEU A 925 -19.29 0.83 -22.88
N ALA A 926 -18.19 0.47 -22.22
CA ALA A 926 -18.02 -0.83 -21.58
C ALA A 926 -19.10 -1.07 -20.49
N ALA A 927 -19.27 -0.10 -19.58
CA ALA A 927 -20.29 -0.18 -18.52
C ALA A 927 -21.72 -0.28 -19.08
N ALA A 928 -22.06 0.51 -20.09
CA ALA A 928 -23.35 0.45 -20.78
C ALA A 928 -23.59 -0.94 -21.38
N LEU A 929 -22.58 -1.54 -21.99
CA LEU A 929 -22.66 -2.88 -22.58
C LEU A 929 -22.81 -3.97 -21.51
N PHE A 930 -22.06 -3.92 -20.41
CA PHE A 930 -22.20 -4.87 -19.30
C PHE A 930 -23.61 -4.81 -18.68
N ASN A 931 -24.10 -3.60 -18.42
CA ASN A 931 -25.45 -3.39 -17.89
C ASN A 931 -26.53 -3.82 -18.90
N ALA A 932 -26.33 -3.60 -20.21
CA ALA A 932 -27.23 -4.07 -21.26
C ALA A 932 -27.35 -5.59 -21.28
N VAL A 933 -26.25 -6.31 -21.07
CA VAL A 933 -26.21 -7.78 -20.99
C VAL A 933 -26.99 -8.26 -19.76
N GLY A 934 -26.82 -7.60 -18.62
CA GLY A 934 -27.64 -7.83 -17.43
C GLY A 934 -29.13 -7.54 -17.66
N ALA A 935 -29.48 -6.48 -18.40
CA ALA A 935 -30.86 -6.11 -18.73
C ALA A 935 -31.50 -7.03 -19.78
N TYR A 936 -30.71 -7.58 -20.71
CA TYR A 936 -31.12 -8.61 -21.67
C TYR A 936 -31.55 -9.92 -20.99
N GLY A 937 -31.17 -10.12 -19.72
CA GLY A 937 -31.48 -11.30 -18.92
C GLY A 937 -30.42 -12.39 -19.01
N LEU A 938 -29.18 -12.04 -19.37
CA LEU A 938 -28.07 -12.99 -19.38
C LEU A 938 -27.62 -13.28 -17.93
N THR A 939 -27.33 -14.55 -17.63
CA THR A 939 -27.06 -15.04 -16.27
C THR A 939 -25.81 -15.91 -16.19
N TYR A 940 -25.13 -15.91 -15.05
CA TYR A 940 -24.08 -16.88 -14.76
C TYR A 940 -24.70 -18.21 -14.34
N ILE A 941 -24.29 -19.30 -15.00
CA ILE A 941 -24.62 -20.67 -14.63
C ILE A 941 -23.32 -21.46 -14.68
N GLN A 942 -22.83 -21.90 -13.53
CA GLN A 942 -21.66 -22.77 -13.44
C GLN A 942 -21.96 -24.14 -14.07
N ASP A 943 -21.09 -24.63 -14.97
CA ASP A 943 -21.25 -25.97 -15.55
C ASP A 943 -21.23 -27.04 -14.43
N PRO A 944 -22.25 -27.90 -14.30
CA PRO A 944 -22.23 -29.02 -13.37
C PRO A 944 -21.24 -30.14 -13.76
N THR A 945 -20.71 -30.14 -14.98
CA THR A 945 -19.96 -31.25 -15.57
C THR A 945 -18.44 -31.08 -15.43
N ASN A 946 -17.89 -30.01 -16.01
CA ASN A 946 -16.49 -29.60 -15.99
C ASN A 946 -16.36 -28.11 -15.57
N PRO A 947 -16.84 -27.69 -14.39
CA PRO A 947 -16.71 -26.28 -13.98
C PRO A 947 -15.24 -25.85 -14.00
N TYR A 948 -14.94 -24.66 -14.53
CA TYR A 948 -13.58 -24.11 -14.66
C TYR A 948 -12.69 -24.33 -13.41
N GLN A 949 -13.27 -24.19 -12.22
CA GLN A 949 -12.64 -24.46 -10.91
C GLN A 949 -11.96 -25.85 -10.79
N VAL A 950 -12.46 -26.87 -11.49
CA VAL A 950 -12.00 -28.26 -11.45
C VAL A 950 -10.99 -28.56 -12.57
N VAL A 951 -10.99 -27.79 -13.66
CA VAL A 951 -10.11 -27.97 -14.83
C VAL A 951 -8.95 -26.97 -14.89
N SER A 952 -9.06 -25.81 -14.23
CA SER A 952 -7.98 -24.82 -14.15
C SER A 952 -6.69 -25.44 -13.62
N GLY A 953 -5.58 -25.24 -14.33
CA GLY A 953 -4.29 -25.84 -14.01
C GLY A 953 -4.07 -27.27 -14.52
N LYS A 954 -5.06 -27.92 -15.14
CA LYS A 954 -4.91 -29.25 -15.78
C LYS A 954 -4.81 -29.12 -17.30
N THR A 955 -3.60 -29.23 -17.84
CA THR A 955 -3.34 -29.10 -19.30
C THR A 955 -4.00 -30.17 -20.17
N ASN A 956 -4.40 -31.30 -19.57
CA ASN A 956 -4.83 -32.51 -20.29
C ASN A 956 -6.35 -32.78 -20.17
N VAL A 957 -7.13 -31.87 -19.57
CA VAL A 957 -8.60 -32.01 -19.52
C VAL A 957 -9.21 -31.17 -20.63
N VAL A 958 -10.09 -31.81 -21.42
CA VAL A 958 -10.81 -31.15 -22.50
C VAL A 958 -11.99 -30.38 -21.91
N ASP A 959 -11.96 -29.06 -22.12
CA ASP A 959 -12.97 -28.12 -21.66
C ASP A 959 -14.00 -27.80 -22.76
N TYR A 960 -15.13 -27.16 -22.41
CA TYR A 960 -16.20 -26.79 -23.36
C TYR A 960 -16.52 -25.30 -23.24
N VAL A 961 -16.22 -24.52 -24.29
CA VAL A 961 -16.49 -23.06 -24.34
C VAL A 961 -17.53 -22.73 -25.41
N GLN A 962 -18.57 -21.99 -25.02
CA GLN A 962 -19.58 -21.46 -25.92
C GLN A 962 -19.05 -20.26 -26.71
N PHE A 963 -19.41 -20.16 -27.98
CA PHE A 963 -19.10 -18.94 -28.73
C PHE A 963 -20.00 -17.77 -28.26
N PRO A 964 -19.55 -16.51 -28.34
CA PRO A 964 -20.31 -15.33 -27.91
C PRO A 964 -21.77 -15.25 -28.41
N ARG A 965 -22.06 -15.76 -29.61
CA ARG A 965 -23.43 -15.88 -30.17
C ARG A 965 -24.31 -16.86 -29.39
N GLU A 966 -23.76 -17.97 -28.91
CA GLU A 966 -24.48 -19.03 -28.20
C GLU A 966 -24.76 -18.60 -26.76
N THR A 967 -23.80 -17.92 -26.11
CA THR A 967 -24.00 -17.25 -24.80
C THR A 967 -25.15 -16.23 -24.87
N LEU A 968 -25.22 -15.44 -25.96
CA LEU A 968 -26.34 -14.52 -26.23
C LEU A 968 -27.66 -15.24 -26.54
N GLU A 969 -27.64 -16.35 -27.27
CA GLU A 969 -28.85 -17.09 -27.66
C GLU A 969 -29.47 -17.82 -26.46
N ARG A 970 -28.64 -18.49 -25.66
CA ARG A 970 -29.04 -19.22 -24.44
C ARG A 970 -29.32 -18.30 -23.24
N LYS A 971 -28.74 -17.10 -23.24
CA LYS A 971 -28.74 -16.15 -22.10
C LYS A 971 -28.09 -16.71 -20.83
N SER A 972 -27.13 -17.61 -21.00
CA SER A 972 -26.40 -18.23 -19.90
C SER A 972 -25.01 -18.67 -20.33
N GLY A 973 -24.07 -18.61 -19.39
CA GLY A 973 -22.74 -19.20 -19.51
C GLY A 973 -22.03 -19.22 -18.16
N ASP A 974 -20.91 -19.92 -18.08
CA ASP A 974 -20.04 -19.95 -16.91
C ASP A 974 -18.92 -18.87 -16.99
N CYS A 975 -17.76 -19.09 -16.38
CA CYS A 975 -16.75 -18.03 -16.22
C CYS A 975 -16.13 -17.66 -17.58
N ASP A 976 -15.67 -18.68 -18.30
CA ASP A 976 -15.07 -18.61 -19.62
C ASP A 976 -16.08 -18.12 -20.65
N ASP A 977 -17.28 -18.72 -20.72
CA ASP A 977 -18.32 -18.25 -21.65
C ASP A 977 -18.57 -16.74 -21.56
N LEU A 978 -18.69 -16.22 -20.33
CA LEU A 978 -18.93 -14.80 -20.06
C LEU A 978 -17.71 -13.93 -20.38
N VAL A 979 -16.50 -14.43 -20.11
CA VAL A 979 -15.25 -13.75 -20.49
C VAL A 979 -15.11 -13.70 -22.01
N ALA A 980 -15.27 -14.81 -22.73
CA ALA A 980 -15.18 -14.88 -24.19
C ALA A 980 -16.22 -13.95 -24.85
N PHE A 981 -17.46 -13.98 -24.36
CA PHE A 981 -18.52 -13.09 -24.81
C PHE A 981 -18.16 -11.61 -24.61
N TYR A 982 -17.90 -11.18 -23.37
CA TYR A 982 -17.73 -9.75 -23.08
C TYR A 982 -16.43 -9.20 -23.68
N THR A 983 -15.36 -9.99 -23.70
CA THR A 983 -14.10 -9.66 -24.37
C THR A 983 -14.29 -9.47 -25.88
N SER A 984 -15.00 -10.38 -26.54
CA SER A 984 -15.32 -10.24 -27.98
C SER A 984 -16.14 -8.98 -28.24
N ALA A 985 -17.05 -8.65 -27.33
CA ALA A 985 -17.93 -7.49 -27.44
C ALA A 985 -17.14 -6.16 -27.33
N LEU A 986 -16.19 -6.08 -26.39
CA LEU A 986 -15.29 -4.92 -26.23
C LEU A 986 -14.29 -4.77 -27.40
N GLU A 987 -13.63 -5.86 -27.82
CA GLU A 987 -12.71 -5.84 -28.97
C GLU A 987 -13.44 -5.46 -30.28
N SER A 988 -14.74 -5.80 -30.42
CA SER A 988 -15.55 -5.39 -31.58
C SER A 988 -15.75 -3.86 -31.69
N MET A 989 -15.58 -3.14 -30.58
CA MET A 989 -15.59 -1.67 -30.52
C MET A 989 -14.19 -1.06 -30.65
N GLY A 990 -13.13 -1.87 -30.68
CA GLY A 990 -11.75 -1.42 -30.61
C GLY A 990 -11.26 -1.09 -29.20
N ILE A 991 -11.97 -1.52 -28.14
CA ILE A 991 -11.49 -1.41 -26.76
C ILE A 991 -10.58 -2.61 -26.48
N THR A 992 -9.29 -2.35 -26.28
CA THR A 992 -8.27 -3.38 -26.04
C THR A 992 -8.46 -4.08 -24.69
N THR A 993 -8.37 -5.41 -24.71
CA THR A 993 -8.63 -6.30 -23.58
C THR A 993 -7.44 -7.18 -23.20
N ARG A 994 -7.49 -7.74 -21.99
CA ARG A 994 -6.68 -8.87 -21.52
C ARG A 994 -7.59 -9.82 -20.75
N VAL A 995 -7.33 -11.12 -20.86
CA VAL A 995 -7.96 -12.12 -19.99
C VAL A 995 -7.05 -12.33 -18.78
N VAL A 996 -7.63 -12.41 -17.59
CA VAL A 996 -6.93 -12.55 -16.32
C VAL A 996 -7.33 -13.87 -15.68
N GLU A 997 -6.37 -14.78 -15.63
CA GLU A 997 -6.53 -16.11 -15.04
C GLU A 997 -5.92 -16.13 -13.64
N VAL A 998 -6.64 -16.74 -12.69
CA VAL A 998 -6.18 -16.99 -11.33
C VAL A 998 -6.53 -18.43 -10.94
N PRO A 999 -5.90 -19.03 -9.91
CA PRO A 999 -6.21 -20.40 -9.52
C PRO A 999 -7.71 -20.60 -9.24
N GLY A 1000 -8.34 -21.50 -9.99
CA GLY A 1000 -9.77 -21.81 -9.90
C GLY A 1000 -10.73 -20.84 -10.58
N HIS A 1001 -10.28 -19.72 -11.17
CA HIS A 1001 -11.21 -18.71 -11.72
C HIS A 1001 -10.60 -17.85 -12.83
N MET A 1002 -11.43 -17.33 -13.73
CA MET A 1002 -10.98 -16.36 -14.75
C MET A 1002 -11.97 -15.21 -14.91
N PHE A 1003 -11.41 -14.03 -15.19
CA PHE A 1003 -12.12 -12.79 -15.47
C PHE A 1003 -11.34 -12.01 -16.56
N MET A 1004 -11.66 -10.74 -16.79
CA MET A 1004 -10.97 -9.94 -17.81
C MET A 1004 -10.68 -8.52 -17.33
N MET A 1005 -9.79 -7.81 -18.02
CA MET A 1005 -9.59 -6.37 -17.84
C MET A 1005 -9.47 -5.66 -19.19
N PHE A 1006 -9.91 -4.40 -19.27
CA PHE A 1006 -9.81 -3.59 -20.49
C PHE A 1006 -9.09 -2.26 -20.24
N SER A 1007 -8.39 -1.77 -21.25
CA SER A 1007 -7.61 -0.53 -21.15
C SER A 1007 -8.54 0.68 -21.21
N THR A 1008 -8.25 1.68 -20.38
CA THR A 1008 -8.98 2.96 -20.38
C THR A 1008 -8.43 3.97 -21.40
N GLY A 1009 -7.34 3.65 -22.09
CA GLY A 1009 -6.61 4.58 -22.95
C GLY A 1009 -5.83 5.68 -22.19
N ILE A 1010 -5.74 5.60 -20.86
CA ILE A 1010 -5.04 6.57 -20.00
C ILE A 1010 -3.67 5.98 -19.57
N PRO A 1011 -2.55 6.67 -19.85
CA PRO A 1011 -1.24 6.30 -19.29
C PRO A 1011 -1.20 6.43 -17.76
N ALA A 1012 -0.43 5.58 -17.09
CA ALA A 1012 -0.26 5.65 -15.64
C ALA A 1012 0.77 6.74 -15.25
N GLU A 1013 0.33 7.77 -14.52
CA GLU A 1013 1.20 8.83 -13.99
C GLU A 1013 2.05 8.37 -12.79
N GLU A 1014 3.27 8.91 -12.64
CA GLU A 1014 4.22 8.59 -11.55
C GLU A 1014 3.66 8.86 -10.14
N ASP A 1015 2.75 9.83 -9.99
CA ASP A 1015 2.19 10.27 -8.71
C ASP A 1015 1.03 9.38 -8.16
N GLY A 1016 0.75 8.22 -8.79
CA GLY A 1016 -0.11 7.12 -8.26
C GLY A 1016 -1.61 7.43 -8.09
N TYR A 1017 -2.52 6.50 -8.39
CA TYR A 1017 -3.98 6.79 -8.40
C TYR A 1017 -4.66 6.54 -7.05
N ASN A 1018 -5.40 7.54 -6.57
CA ASN A 1018 -5.98 7.56 -5.21
C ASN A 1018 -7.43 7.04 -5.16
N MET A 1019 -7.74 6.00 -5.95
CA MET A 1019 -8.98 5.22 -5.87
C MET A 1019 -8.63 3.79 -5.45
N ASP A 1020 -8.47 3.59 -4.13
CA ASP A 1020 -8.43 2.33 -3.38
C ASP A 1020 -8.28 1.04 -4.22
N ASP A 1021 -7.11 0.86 -4.84
CA ASP A 1021 -6.74 -0.30 -5.67
C ASP A 1021 -7.78 -0.71 -6.76
N MET A 1022 -8.68 0.18 -7.18
CA MET A 1022 -9.71 -0.13 -8.19
C MET A 1022 -9.12 -0.29 -9.60
N TYR A 1023 -8.14 0.54 -9.96
CA TYR A 1023 -7.47 0.46 -11.25
C TYR A 1023 -6.27 -0.49 -11.21
N VAL A 1024 -5.99 -1.16 -12.32
CA VAL A 1024 -4.78 -1.95 -12.53
C VAL A 1024 -3.82 -1.16 -13.41
N ILE A 1025 -2.60 -0.94 -12.92
CA ILE A 1025 -1.48 -0.44 -13.75
C ILE A 1025 -0.81 -1.65 -14.40
N TYR A 1026 -0.81 -1.67 -15.74
CA TYR A 1026 -0.20 -2.73 -16.55
C TYR A 1026 0.17 -2.16 -17.94
N GLU A 1027 1.34 -2.54 -18.47
CA GLU A 1027 1.88 -1.99 -19.74
C GLU A 1027 1.83 -0.44 -19.79
N ASP A 1028 2.22 0.22 -18.69
CA ASP A 1028 2.22 1.68 -18.48
C ASP A 1028 0.86 2.39 -18.68
N MET A 1029 -0.23 1.63 -18.67
CA MET A 1029 -1.60 2.11 -18.86
C MET A 1029 -2.50 1.75 -17.66
N LEU A 1030 -3.60 2.48 -17.51
CA LEU A 1030 -4.69 2.13 -16.60
C LEU A 1030 -5.66 1.15 -17.24
N TRP A 1031 -5.94 0.07 -16.52
CA TRP A 1031 -6.88 -0.97 -16.86
C TRP A 1031 -7.99 -1.09 -15.82
N ILE A 1032 -9.20 -1.40 -16.30
CA ILE A 1032 -10.37 -1.71 -15.49
C ILE A 1032 -10.55 -3.24 -15.51
N PRO A 1033 -10.24 -3.96 -14.41
CA PRO A 1033 -10.62 -5.36 -14.26
C PRO A 1033 -12.13 -5.48 -14.05
N VAL A 1034 -12.74 -6.53 -14.58
CA VAL A 1034 -14.19 -6.78 -14.56
C VAL A 1034 -14.45 -8.24 -14.26
N GLU A 1035 -15.09 -8.50 -13.12
CA GLU A 1035 -15.62 -9.81 -12.74
C GLU A 1035 -16.89 -10.10 -13.55
N THR A 1036 -16.77 -10.88 -14.62
CA THR A 1036 -17.88 -11.13 -15.56
C THR A 1036 -18.98 -12.02 -14.96
N THR A 1037 -18.65 -12.86 -13.97
CA THR A 1037 -19.62 -13.78 -13.35
C THR A 1037 -20.74 -13.08 -12.57
N VAL A 1038 -20.56 -11.83 -12.13
CA VAL A 1038 -21.62 -11.06 -11.47
C VAL A 1038 -22.54 -10.33 -12.47
N VAL A 1039 -22.61 -10.80 -13.71
CA VAL A 1039 -23.55 -10.34 -14.74
C VAL A 1039 -24.98 -10.21 -14.17
N GLY A 1040 -25.62 -9.06 -14.44
CA GLY A 1040 -26.89 -8.70 -13.82
C GLY A 1040 -26.77 -7.89 -12.53
N SER A 1041 -25.56 -7.72 -11.97
CA SER A 1041 -25.21 -6.64 -11.02
C SER A 1041 -24.81 -5.36 -11.77
N PRO A 1042 -24.76 -4.19 -11.11
CA PRO A 1042 -24.18 -2.98 -11.68
C PRO A 1042 -22.70 -3.15 -12.03
N PHE A 1043 -22.26 -2.55 -13.14
CA PHE A 1043 -20.88 -2.62 -13.63
C PHE A 1043 -19.80 -2.22 -12.58
N VAL A 1044 -20.02 -1.18 -11.78
CA VAL A 1044 -19.05 -0.73 -10.76
C VAL A 1044 -18.77 -1.83 -9.73
N LYS A 1045 -19.76 -2.69 -9.42
CA LYS A 1045 -19.56 -3.85 -8.54
C LYS A 1045 -18.76 -4.97 -9.23
N ALA A 1046 -18.97 -5.18 -10.52
CA ALA A 1046 -18.15 -6.10 -11.31
C ALA A 1046 -16.70 -5.62 -11.38
N TRP A 1047 -16.49 -4.31 -11.47
CA TRP A 1047 -15.17 -3.69 -11.40
C TRP A 1047 -14.52 -3.85 -10.03
N GLU A 1048 -15.22 -3.51 -8.94
CA GLU A 1048 -14.74 -3.67 -7.56
C GLU A 1048 -14.28 -5.11 -7.28
N LEU A 1049 -15.08 -6.10 -7.66
CA LEU A 1049 -14.74 -7.52 -7.48
C LEU A 1049 -13.59 -7.97 -8.38
N GLY A 1050 -13.53 -7.48 -9.62
CA GLY A 1050 -12.41 -7.75 -10.53
C GLY A 1050 -11.09 -7.18 -9.99
N ALA A 1051 -11.13 -5.97 -9.41
CA ALA A 1051 -10.00 -5.34 -8.77
C ALA A 1051 -9.55 -6.11 -7.52
N ALA A 1052 -10.48 -6.44 -6.63
CA ALA A 1052 -10.21 -7.25 -5.45
C ALA A 1052 -9.60 -8.62 -5.82
N ASN A 1053 -10.13 -9.30 -6.85
CA ASN A 1053 -9.56 -10.56 -7.35
C ASN A 1053 -8.17 -10.37 -7.96
N TYR A 1054 -7.95 -9.31 -8.76
CA TYR A 1054 -6.62 -9.00 -9.30
C TYR A 1054 -5.58 -8.80 -8.19
N TYR A 1055 -5.85 -7.88 -7.25
CA TYR A 1055 -4.90 -7.55 -6.18
C TYR A 1055 -4.72 -8.68 -5.15
N LYS A 1056 -5.76 -9.50 -4.91
CA LYS A 1056 -5.66 -10.74 -4.12
C LYS A 1056 -4.62 -11.71 -4.70
N TRP A 1057 -4.59 -11.86 -6.02
CA TRP A 1057 -3.76 -12.85 -6.73
C TRP A 1057 -2.50 -12.28 -7.41
N LYS A 1058 -2.32 -10.95 -7.42
CA LYS A 1058 -1.11 -10.26 -7.87
C LYS A 1058 0.13 -10.83 -7.15
N GLY A 1059 1.05 -11.42 -7.91
CA GLY A 1059 2.24 -12.10 -7.36
C GLY A 1059 1.99 -13.49 -6.75
N LYS A 1060 0.81 -14.10 -6.93
CA LYS A 1060 0.40 -15.40 -6.35
C LYS A 1060 -0.16 -16.38 -7.39
N GLY A 1061 0.38 -16.38 -8.61
CA GLY A 1061 -0.05 -17.26 -9.71
C GLY A 1061 -1.09 -16.67 -10.67
N LEU A 1062 -1.39 -15.37 -10.55
CA LEU A 1062 -2.15 -14.63 -11.57
C LEU A 1062 -1.40 -14.64 -12.92
N THR A 1063 -2.12 -14.91 -14.01
CA THR A 1063 -1.60 -14.85 -15.39
C THR A 1063 -2.45 -13.91 -16.23
N ILE A 1064 -1.83 -13.17 -17.15
CA ILE A 1064 -2.51 -12.22 -18.05
C ILE A 1064 -2.28 -12.68 -19.49
N LEU A 1065 -3.37 -12.99 -20.20
CA LEU A 1065 -3.33 -13.38 -21.61
C LEU A 1065 -3.61 -12.17 -22.50
N ASN A 1066 -2.65 -11.85 -23.38
CA ASN A 1066 -2.80 -10.83 -24.41
C ASN A 1066 -3.51 -11.43 -25.64
N ILE A 1067 -4.80 -11.09 -25.80
CA ILE A 1067 -5.66 -11.62 -26.86
C ILE A 1067 -5.18 -11.25 -28.26
N GLN A 1068 -4.73 -10.01 -28.45
CA GLN A 1068 -4.31 -9.51 -29.75
C GLN A 1068 -3.02 -10.19 -30.23
N HIS A 1069 -2.07 -10.44 -29.32
CA HIS A 1069 -0.88 -11.25 -29.61
C HIS A 1069 -1.23 -12.74 -29.80
N ALA A 1070 -2.12 -13.30 -28.97
CA ALA A 1070 -2.55 -14.69 -29.12
C ALA A 1070 -3.19 -14.95 -30.50
N TRP A 1071 -3.95 -14.00 -31.06
CA TRP A 1071 -4.53 -14.09 -32.40
C TRP A 1071 -3.53 -14.18 -33.56
N GLU A 1072 -2.24 -13.87 -33.36
CA GLU A 1072 -1.20 -14.08 -34.38
C GLU A 1072 -1.06 -15.57 -34.73
N THR A 1073 -1.17 -16.43 -33.71
CA THR A 1073 -1.14 -17.90 -33.80
C THR A 1073 -2.55 -18.49 -33.81
N TYR A 1074 -3.39 -18.08 -32.86
CA TYR A 1074 -4.71 -18.63 -32.55
C TYR A 1074 -5.83 -17.73 -33.08
N LYS A 1075 -5.86 -17.53 -34.39
CA LYS A 1075 -6.84 -16.66 -35.08
C LYS A 1075 -8.29 -17.03 -34.71
N PRO A 1076 -9.21 -16.04 -34.57
CA PRO A 1076 -10.62 -16.29 -34.29
C PRO A 1076 -11.26 -17.31 -35.22
N ALA A 1077 -12.17 -18.13 -34.69
CA ALA A 1077 -12.97 -19.05 -35.51
C ALA A 1077 -13.79 -18.29 -36.55
N SER A 1078 -13.73 -18.73 -37.83
CA SER A 1078 -14.52 -18.15 -38.92
C SER A 1078 -15.93 -18.76 -38.95
N LEU A 1079 -16.73 -18.47 -37.93
CA LEU A 1079 -18.09 -19.00 -37.81
C LEU A 1079 -18.97 -18.58 -39.00
N ALA A 1080 -19.78 -19.52 -39.52
CA ALA A 1080 -20.73 -19.25 -40.60
C ALA A 1080 -21.77 -18.18 -40.20
N GLU A 1081 -22.28 -17.44 -41.18
CA GLU A 1081 -23.28 -16.38 -40.96
C GLU A 1081 -24.56 -16.95 -40.33
N SER A 1082 -25.00 -16.36 -39.21
CA SER A 1082 -26.22 -16.79 -38.52
C SER A 1082 -27.44 -16.04 -39.05
N LYS A 1083 -28.55 -16.77 -39.22
CA LYS A 1083 -29.88 -16.19 -39.49
C LYS A 1083 -30.56 -15.66 -38.22
N TRP A 1084 -30.13 -16.13 -37.05
CA TRP A 1084 -30.64 -15.66 -35.76
C TRP A 1084 -30.04 -14.29 -35.41
N LYS A 1085 -30.85 -13.45 -34.75
CA LYS A 1085 -30.42 -12.15 -34.22
C LYS A 1085 -30.90 -12.00 -32.78
N PRO A 1086 -30.07 -11.46 -31.87
CA PRO A 1086 -30.47 -11.17 -30.50
C PRO A 1086 -31.53 -10.08 -30.45
N GLY A 1087 -32.36 -10.11 -29.40
CA GLY A 1087 -33.33 -9.05 -29.15
C GLY A 1087 -32.66 -7.74 -28.75
N GLU A 1088 -33.27 -6.61 -29.10
CA GLU A 1088 -32.78 -5.29 -28.72
C GLU A 1088 -33.03 -4.99 -27.24
N VAL A 1089 -32.13 -4.23 -26.62
CA VAL A 1089 -32.24 -3.76 -25.23
C VAL A 1089 -32.32 -2.24 -25.26
N SER A 1090 -33.44 -1.66 -24.85
CA SER A 1090 -33.57 -0.20 -24.82
C SER A 1090 -32.87 0.42 -23.62
N LYS A 1091 -32.38 1.64 -23.78
CA LYS A 1091 -31.74 2.44 -22.73
C LYS A 1091 -32.63 2.59 -21.50
N GLU A 1092 -33.94 2.77 -21.67
CA GLU A 1092 -34.88 2.85 -20.55
C GLU A 1092 -34.92 1.53 -19.75
N SER A 1093 -34.74 0.38 -20.39
CA SER A 1093 -34.67 -0.92 -19.71
C SER A 1093 -33.37 -1.06 -18.90
N ILE A 1094 -32.25 -0.58 -19.45
CA ILE A 1094 -30.95 -0.52 -18.77
C ILE A 1094 -31.02 0.41 -17.57
N ASP A 1095 -31.41 1.67 -17.78
CA ASP A 1095 -31.47 2.71 -16.75
C ASP A 1095 -32.51 2.38 -15.66
N LYS A 1096 -33.59 1.65 -15.99
CA LYS A 1096 -34.56 1.12 -15.01
C LYS A 1096 -33.99 0.00 -14.14
N LYS A 1097 -33.14 -0.87 -14.69
CA LYS A 1097 -32.52 -1.98 -13.94
C LYS A 1097 -31.28 -1.52 -13.16
N PHE A 1098 -30.54 -0.55 -13.69
CA PHE A 1098 -29.28 -0.04 -13.15
C PHE A 1098 -29.32 1.49 -13.02
N PRO A 1099 -30.19 2.04 -12.14
CA PRO A 1099 -30.39 3.48 -12.02
C PRO A 1099 -29.10 4.19 -11.59
N ASN A 1100 -28.86 5.35 -12.20
CA ASN A 1100 -27.70 6.22 -11.99
C ASN A 1100 -26.33 5.65 -12.41
N GLU A 1101 -26.22 4.39 -12.83
CA GLU A 1101 -24.92 3.74 -13.05
C GLU A 1101 -24.05 4.44 -14.12
N ILE A 1102 -24.66 4.85 -15.23
CA ILE A 1102 -23.98 5.62 -16.28
C ILE A 1102 -23.55 7.01 -15.77
N SER A 1103 -24.31 7.63 -14.86
CA SER A 1103 -23.93 8.92 -14.25
C SER A 1103 -22.78 8.77 -13.24
N SER A 1104 -22.71 7.64 -12.53
CA SER A 1104 -21.58 7.27 -11.68
C SER A 1104 -20.32 7.08 -12.53
N MET A 1105 -20.43 6.33 -13.64
CA MET A 1105 -19.32 6.13 -14.58
C MET A 1105 -18.84 7.43 -15.23
N LEU A 1106 -19.76 8.31 -15.65
CA LEU A 1106 -19.41 9.65 -16.13
C LEU A 1106 -18.60 10.42 -15.08
N LYS A 1107 -19.06 10.43 -13.83
CA LYS A 1107 -18.36 11.12 -12.73
C LYS A 1107 -16.97 10.54 -12.46
N ILE A 1108 -16.82 9.22 -12.47
CA ILE A 1108 -15.53 8.53 -12.29
C ILE A 1108 -14.59 8.87 -13.44
N SER A 1109 -15.01 8.69 -14.70
CA SER A 1109 -14.21 9.06 -15.88
C SER A 1109 -13.82 10.54 -15.89
N SER A 1110 -14.75 11.43 -15.52
CA SER A 1110 -14.49 12.87 -15.37
C SER A 1110 -13.41 13.13 -14.31
N GLN A 1111 -13.46 12.49 -13.15
CA GLN A 1111 -12.44 12.65 -12.11
C GLN A 1111 -11.08 12.10 -12.56
N THR A 1112 -11.03 10.88 -13.11
CA THR A 1112 -9.79 10.23 -13.56
C THR A 1112 -9.11 11.01 -14.69
N LYS A 1113 -9.85 11.34 -15.77
CA LYS A 1113 -9.28 12.02 -16.95
C LYS A 1113 -8.95 13.50 -16.70
N THR A 1114 -9.46 14.15 -15.65
CA THR A 1114 -9.14 15.57 -15.32
C THR A 1114 -8.14 15.75 -14.19
N ARG A 1115 -7.68 14.67 -13.56
CA ARG A 1115 -6.89 14.70 -12.31
C ARG A 1115 -5.63 15.58 -12.37
N GLY A 1116 -4.74 15.36 -13.34
CA GLY A 1116 -3.48 16.12 -13.44
C GLY A 1116 -3.71 17.62 -13.57
N TYR A 1117 -4.72 18.03 -14.35
CA TYR A 1117 -5.12 19.44 -14.46
C TYR A 1117 -5.79 19.98 -13.19
N ARG A 1118 -6.52 19.16 -12.42
CA ARG A 1118 -7.05 19.57 -11.11
C ARG A 1118 -5.92 19.82 -10.10
N GLN A 1119 -4.89 18.98 -10.08
CA GLN A 1119 -3.70 19.21 -9.26
C GLN A 1119 -2.91 20.45 -9.69
N GLN A 1120 -2.89 20.79 -10.99
CA GLN A 1120 -2.34 22.05 -11.48
C GLN A 1120 -3.16 23.25 -10.97
N ILE A 1121 -4.49 23.17 -10.96
CA ILE A 1121 -5.39 24.20 -10.41
C ILE A 1121 -5.27 24.33 -8.88
N GLU A 1122 -5.03 23.23 -8.15
CA GLU A 1122 -4.74 23.27 -6.71
C GLU A 1122 -3.43 24.01 -6.41
N LYS A 1123 -2.40 23.83 -7.26
CA LYS A 1123 -1.13 24.55 -7.18
C LYS A 1123 -1.24 26.01 -7.67
N ASN A 1124 -2.08 26.27 -8.67
CA ASN A 1124 -2.33 27.59 -9.25
C ASN A 1124 -3.81 27.72 -9.70
N SER A 1125 -4.65 28.33 -8.84
CA SER A 1125 -6.09 28.44 -9.10
C SER A 1125 -6.47 29.29 -10.31
N GLY A 1126 -5.51 30.08 -10.84
CA GLY A 1126 -5.64 30.92 -12.03
C GLY A 1126 -5.12 30.29 -13.33
N ASP A 1127 -4.73 29.01 -13.36
CA ASP A 1127 -4.19 28.37 -14.57
C ASP A 1127 -5.25 28.23 -15.68
N VAL A 1128 -5.21 29.16 -16.63
CA VAL A 1128 -6.16 29.26 -17.75
C VAL A 1128 -6.10 28.04 -18.66
N ASN A 1129 -4.93 27.44 -18.86
CA ASN A 1129 -4.79 26.24 -19.69
C ASN A 1129 -5.39 25.03 -18.98
N ALA A 1130 -5.12 24.84 -17.70
CA ALA A 1130 -5.72 23.74 -16.94
C ALA A 1130 -7.25 23.83 -16.89
N HIS A 1131 -7.84 25.02 -16.67
CA HIS A 1131 -9.29 25.21 -16.74
C HIS A 1131 -9.84 24.89 -18.15
N LEU A 1132 -9.16 25.33 -19.22
CA LEU A 1132 -9.56 25.03 -20.60
C LEU A 1132 -9.52 23.53 -20.91
N GLN A 1133 -8.43 22.84 -20.55
CA GLN A 1133 -8.30 21.40 -20.80
C GLN A 1133 -9.35 20.59 -20.04
N ILE A 1134 -9.64 20.93 -18.78
CA ILE A 1134 -10.73 20.30 -18.02
C ILE A 1134 -12.07 20.51 -18.74
N GLY A 1135 -12.39 21.73 -19.16
CA GLY A 1135 -13.61 22.00 -19.93
C GLY A 1135 -13.71 21.14 -21.20
N ILE A 1136 -12.63 21.03 -21.97
CA ILE A 1136 -12.58 20.19 -23.19
C ILE A 1136 -12.77 18.70 -22.87
N ILE A 1137 -12.15 18.20 -21.80
CA ILE A 1137 -12.26 16.79 -21.39
C ILE A 1137 -13.69 16.48 -20.95
N LEU A 1138 -14.27 17.29 -20.07
CA LEU A 1138 -15.65 17.13 -19.59
C LEU A 1138 -16.67 17.21 -20.74
N ALA A 1139 -16.47 18.14 -21.69
CA ALA A 1139 -17.31 18.26 -22.88
C ALA A 1139 -17.26 16.99 -23.76
N LYS A 1140 -16.07 16.39 -23.95
CA LYS A 1140 -15.89 15.12 -24.69
C LYS A 1140 -16.49 13.92 -23.97
N LEU A 1141 -16.54 13.94 -22.64
CA LEU A 1141 -17.14 12.89 -21.81
C LEU A 1141 -18.66 12.95 -21.76
N GLY A 1142 -19.27 14.08 -22.12
CA GLY A 1142 -20.71 14.33 -22.03
C GLY A 1142 -21.16 15.07 -20.77
N ASP A 1143 -20.24 15.47 -19.88
CA ASP A 1143 -20.55 16.28 -18.69
C ASP A 1143 -20.66 17.77 -19.06
N ARG A 1144 -21.71 18.09 -19.84
CA ARG A 1144 -21.92 19.42 -20.44
C ARG A 1144 -22.07 20.51 -19.38
N GLN A 1145 -22.73 20.20 -18.26
CA GLN A 1145 -22.97 21.18 -17.19
C GLN A 1145 -21.68 21.57 -16.47
N GLU A 1146 -20.82 20.60 -16.14
CA GLU A 1146 -19.54 20.91 -15.49
C GLU A 1146 -18.56 21.53 -16.50
N ALA A 1147 -18.51 21.03 -17.74
CA ALA A 1147 -17.71 21.61 -18.82
C ALA A 1147 -17.99 23.11 -19.04
N MET A 1148 -19.27 23.50 -19.03
CA MET A 1148 -19.68 24.90 -19.18
C MET A 1148 -19.07 25.80 -18.10
N LYS A 1149 -19.06 25.36 -16.83
CA LYS A 1149 -18.46 26.13 -15.71
C LYS A 1149 -16.97 26.36 -15.93
N TYR A 1150 -16.25 25.37 -16.46
CA TYR A 1150 -14.82 25.49 -16.76
C TYR A 1150 -14.53 26.40 -17.96
N PHE A 1151 -15.39 26.40 -19.00
CA PHE A 1151 -15.28 27.38 -20.09
C PHE A 1151 -15.60 28.80 -19.63
N ASP A 1152 -16.70 29.01 -18.89
CA ASP A 1152 -17.03 30.31 -18.31
C ASP A 1152 -15.92 30.79 -17.37
N LYS A 1153 -15.29 29.89 -16.59
CA LYS A 1153 -14.12 30.21 -15.76
C LYS A 1153 -12.91 30.63 -16.60
N THR A 1154 -12.61 29.89 -17.66
CA THR A 1154 -11.53 30.21 -18.61
C THR A 1154 -11.74 31.60 -19.24
N ILE A 1155 -12.96 31.91 -19.68
CA ILE A 1155 -13.33 33.22 -20.24
C ILE A 1155 -13.23 34.32 -19.16
N SER A 1156 -13.60 34.04 -17.91
CA SER A 1156 -13.45 35.02 -16.81
C SER A 1156 -11.99 35.36 -16.49
N LEU A 1157 -11.06 34.42 -16.71
CA LEU A 1157 -9.62 34.62 -16.50
C LEU A 1157 -8.94 35.23 -17.73
N GLN A 1158 -9.39 34.85 -18.93
CA GLN A 1158 -8.90 35.36 -20.22
C GLN A 1158 -10.09 35.59 -21.17
N PRO A 1159 -10.70 36.79 -21.18
CA PRO A 1159 -11.86 37.09 -22.03
C PRO A 1159 -11.61 36.90 -23.53
N GLY A 1160 -10.35 37.06 -23.96
CA GLY A 1160 -9.90 36.80 -25.33
C GLY A 1160 -9.45 35.35 -25.59
N ASN A 1161 -10.08 34.34 -24.99
CA ASN A 1161 -9.76 32.94 -25.26
C ASN A 1161 -10.73 32.35 -26.32
N ALA A 1162 -10.34 32.40 -27.59
CA ALA A 1162 -11.16 31.93 -28.71
C ALA A 1162 -11.53 30.44 -28.60
N ALA A 1163 -10.63 29.60 -28.06
CA ALA A 1163 -10.88 28.18 -27.88
C ALA A 1163 -11.99 27.91 -26.83
N ALA A 1164 -11.99 28.64 -25.72
CA ALA A 1164 -13.06 28.55 -24.71
C ALA A 1164 -14.41 29.03 -25.28
N LEU A 1165 -14.41 30.16 -26.00
CA LEU A 1165 -15.61 30.71 -26.64
C LEU A 1165 -16.19 29.77 -27.71
N ASN A 1166 -15.35 29.18 -28.56
CA ASN A 1166 -15.77 28.20 -29.57
C ASN A 1166 -16.31 26.92 -28.94
N ASN A 1167 -15.66 26.38 -27.89
CA ASN A 1167 -16.16 25.18 -27.21
C ASN A 1167 -17.44 25.43 -26.40
N ARG A 1168 -17.58 26.62 -25.80
CA ARG A 1168 -18.83 27.10 -25.20
C ARG A 1168 -19.95 27.17 -26.23
N GLY A 1169 -19.66 27.72 -27.42
CA GLY A 1169 -20.57 27.70 -28.57
C GLY A 1169 -20.97 26.28 -28.98
N ASN A 1170 -20.03 25.35 -29.03
CA ASN A 1170 -20.30 23.94 -29.36
C ASN A 1170 -21.26 23.28 -28.35
N LEU A 1171 -21.09 23.50 -27.05
CA LEU A 1171 -22.04 23.01 -26.04
C LEU A 1171 -23.41 23.64 -26.20
N LEU A 1172 -23.49 24.95 -26.45
CA LEU A 1172 -24.75 25.65 -26.68
C LEU A 1172 -25.48 25.19 -27.95
N MET A 1173 -24.77 24.84 -29.02
CA MET A 1173 -25.36 24.20 -30.21
C MET A 1173 -25.95 22.82 -29.91
N ILE A 1174 -25.31 22.04 -29.03
CA ILE A 1174 -25.74 20.69 -28.66
C ILE A 1174 -26.94 20.73 -27.69
N ASP A 1175 -27.06 21.78 -26.89
CA ASP A 1175 -28.18 22.05 -25.99
C ASP A 1175 -29.29 22.91 -26.66
N ASP A 1176 -29.30 22.98 -28.01
CA ASP A 1176 -30.27 23.69 -28.87
C ASP A 1176 -30.45 25.20 -28.59
N LYS A 1177 -29.44 25.86 -28.00
CA LYS A 1177 -29.39 27.31 -27.70
C LYS A 1177 -28.66 28.07 -28.80
N TYR A 1178 -29.19 28.00 -30.02
CA TYR A 1178 -28.49 28.44 -31.23
C TYR A 1178 -28.11 29.93 -31.23
N GLU A 1179 -28.95 30.82 -30.70
CA GLU A 1179 -28.67 32.26 -30.62
C GLU A 1179 -27.53 32.60 -29.65
N ASP A 1180 -27.42 31.88 -28.53
CA ASP A 1180 -26.32 32.06 -27.58
C ASP A 1180 -25.03 31.40 -28.08
N ALA A 1181 -25.14 30.27 -28.77
CA ALA A 1181 -24.01 29.66 -29.49
C ALA A 1181 -23.46 30.62 -30.55
N GLN A 1182 -24.35 31.23 -31.34
CA GLN A 1182 -24.01 32.22 -32.35
C GLN A 1182 -23.27 33.43 -31.75
N LYS A 1183 -23.71 33.97 -30.60
CA LYS A 1183 -22.99 35.04 -29.88
C LYS A 1183 -21.57 34.58 -29.52
N ALA A 1184 -21.43 33.40 -28.91
CA ALA A 1184 -20.13 32.85 -28.52
C ALA A 1184 -19.19 32.64 -29.72
N TYR A 1185 -19.70 32.15 -30.85
CA TYR A 1185 -18.90 32.02 -32.07
C TYR A 1185 -18.53 33.37 -32.71
N ARG A 1186 -19.43 34.36 -32.72
CA ARG A 1186 -19.11 35.73 -33.18
C ARG A 1186 -18.00 36.36 -32.33
N GLU A 1187 -18.00 36.11 -31.02
CA GLU A 1187 -16.91 36.54 -30.13
C GLU A 1187 -15.61 35.77 -30.39
N ALA A 1188 -15.68 34.44 -30.57
CA ALA A 1188 -14.52 33.63 -30.93
C ALA A 1188 -13.87 34.08 -32.26
N VAL A 1189 -14.67 34.35 -33.30
CA VAL A 1189 -14.21 34.88 -34.60
C VAL A 1189 -13.59 36.28 -34.48
N ARG A 1190 -14.12 37.15 -33.60
CA ARG A 1190 -13.49 38.46 -33.36
C ARG A 1190 -12.10 38.34 -32.73
N VAL A 1191 -11.85 37.28 -31.98
CA VAL A 1191 -10.56 37.01 -31.30
C VAL A 1191 -9.59 36.27 -32.23
N SER A 1192 -10.04 35.26 -32.98
CA SER A 1192 -9.25 34.54 -33.98
C SER A 1192 -9.99 34.52 -35.32
N PRO A 1193 -9.90 35.60 -36.13
CA PRO A 1193 -10.61 35.71 -37.41
C PRO A 1193 -10.00 34.83 -38.51
N ASP A 1194 -8.89 34.17 -38.22
CA ASP A 1194 -8.07 33.33 -39.10
C ASP A 1194 -8.34 31.81 -38.95
N ASP A 1195 -9.10 31.37 -37.94
CA ASP A 1195 -9.46 29.96 -37.75
C ASP A 1195 -10.71 29.57 -38.58
N PRO A 1196 -10.57 28.79 -39.67
CA PRO A 1196 -11.69 28.42 -40.53
C PRO A 1196 -12.74 27.52 -39.85
N GLU A 1197 -12.38 26.78 -38.80
CA GLU A 1197 -13.32 25.88 -38.11
C GLU A 1197 -14.32 26.67 -37.24
N ILE A 1198 -13.89 27.79 -36.65
CA ILE A 1198 -14.79 28.69 -35.91
C ILE A 1198 -15.79 29.34 -36.88
N TRP A 1199 -15.34 29.78 -38.05
CA TRP A 1199 -16.22 30.28 -39.11
C TRP A 1199 -17.24 29.23 -39.59
N ILE A 1200 -16.83 27.96 -39.73
CA ILE A 1200 -17.76 26.86 -40.04
C ILE A 1200 -18.78 26.62 -38.92
N ASN A 1201 -18.38 26.73 -37.65
CA ASN A 1201 -19.32 26.61 -36.54
C ASN A 1201 -20.30 27.78 -36.47
N LEU A 1202 -19.83 29.01 -36.73
CA LEU A 1202 -20.67 30.19 -36.90
C LEU A 1202 -21.66 30.02 -38.06
N ALA A 1203 -21.23 29.48 -39.21
CA ALA A 1203 -22.09 29.18 -40.35
C ALA A 1203 -23.20 28.16 -40.01
N LYS A 1204 -22.87 27.11 -39.25
CA LYS A 1204 -23.88 26.14 -38.75
C LYS A 1204 -24.87 26.80 -37.79
N ALA A 1205 -24.40 27.68 -36.90
CA ALA A 1205 -25.26 28.39 -35.95
C ALA A 1205 -26.25 29.34 -36.67
N HIS A 1206 -25.77 30.13 -37.64
CA HIS A 1206 -26.62 30.95 -38.51
C HIS A 1206 -27.65 30.08 -39.27
N LYS A 1207 -27.25 28.93 -39.83
CA LYS A 1207 -28.19 28.01 -40.50
C LYS A 1207 -29.26 27.48 -39.52
N ALA A 1208 -28.90 27.16 -38.28
CA ALA A 1208 -29.83 26.64 -37.28
C ALA A 1208 -30.91 27.65 -36.87
N VAL A 1209 -30.59 28.96 -36.87
CA VAL A 1209 -31.57 30.06 -36.70
C VAL A 1209 -32.18 30.56 -38.02
N ASN A 1210 -31.99 29.83 -39.13
CA ASN A 1210 -32.49 30.14 -40.47
C ASN A 1210 -31.96 31.46 -41.10
N GLU A 1211 -30.83 31.98 -40.62
CA GLU A 1211 -30.08 33.12 -41.18
C GLU A 1211 -29.17 32.65 -42.35
N ILE A 1212 -29.79 32.23 -43.45
CA ILE A 1212 -29.11 31.53 -44.56
C ILE A 1212 -28.03 32.39 -45.26
N LYS A 1213 -28.24 33.71 -45.40
CA LYS A 1213 -27.27 34.60 -46.08
C LYS A 1213 -26.00 34.76 -45.27
N GLU A 1214 -26.16 34.91 -43.97
CA GLU A 1214 -25.09 35.03 -42.99
C GLU A 1214 -24.34 33.70 -42.85
N ALA A 1215 -25.05 32.57 -42.87
CA ALA A 1215 -24.46 31.24 -42.92
C ALA A 1215 -23.59 31.05 -44.18
N GLN A 1216 -24.09 31.48 -45.35
CA GLN A 1216 -23.34 31.44 -46.61
C GLN A 1216 -22.09 32.33 -46.55
N ALA A 1217 -22.20 33.55 -46.02
CA ALA A 1217 -21.07 34.46 -45.88
C ALA A 1217 -19.96 33.89 -44.98
N ALA A 1218 -20.33 33.33 -43.81
CA ALA A 1218 -19.39 32.68 -42.90
C ALA A 1218 -18.74 31.42 -43.53
N PHE A 1219 -19.50 30.63 -44.31
CA PHE A 1219 -18.96 29.47 -45.03
C PHE A 1219 -17.97 29.87 -46.14
N VAL A 1220 -18.26 30.94 -46.88
CA VAL A 1220 -17.36 31.48 -47.91
C VAL A 1220 -16.05 31.98 -47.28
N GLU A 1221 -16.12 32.64 -46.13
CA GLU A 1221 -14.92 33.12 -45.43
C GLU A 1221 -14.07 31.97 -44.88
N ALA A 1222 -14.69 30.92 -44.32
CA ALA A 1222 -13.98 29.69 -43.95
C ALA A 1222 -13.26 29.05 -45.15
N GLN A 1223 -13.91 29.03 -46.33
CA GLN A 1223 -13.31 28.52 -47.56
C GLN A 1223 -12.18 29.41 -48.11
N ARG A 1224 -12.24 30.73 -47.84
CA ARG A 1224 -11.18 31.69 -48.20
C ARG A 1224 -9.93 31.47 -47.35
N LEU A 1225 -10.11 31.09 -46.08
CA LEU A 1225 -9.04 30.79 -45.12
C LEU A 1225 -8.41 29.40 -45.38
N ASP A 1226 -9.23 28.35 -45.57
CA ASP A 1226 -8.78 27.03 -46.02
C ASP A 1226 -9.62 26.51 -47.21
N PRO A 1227 -9.04 26.44 -48.42
CA PRO A 1227 -9.70 25.85 -49.59
C PRO A 1227 -10.14 24.37 -49.41
N GLY A 1228 -9.52 23.64 -48.48
CA GLY A 1228 -9.88 22.27 -48.10
C GLY A 1228 -11.27 22.15 -47.47
N ILE A 1229 -11.77 23.20 -46.84
CA ILE A 1229 -13.11 23.28 -46.23
C ILE A 1229 -14.21 22.89 -47.22
N LYS A 1230 -14.12 23.30 -48.49
CA LYS A 1230 -15.10 22.94 -49.53
C LYS A 1230 -15.22 21.43 -49.74
N LYS A 1231 -14.11 20.70 -49.61
CA LYS A 1231 -14.07 19.23 -49.72
C LYS A 1231 -14.57 18.58 -48.43
N LYS A 1232 -14.15 19.10 -47.27
CA LYS A 1232 -14.49 18.57 -45.94
C LYS A 1232 -15.97 18.75 -45.58
N TYR A 1233 -16.55 19.91 -45.91
CA TYR A 1233 -17.93 20.30 -45.59
C TYR A 1233 -18.83 20.40 -46.83
N LYS A 1234 -18.61 19.52 -47.82
CA LYS A 1234 -19.34 19.49 -49.11
C LYS A 1234 -20.86 19.52 -48.95
N ALA A 1235 -21.42 18.82 -47.96
CA ALA A 1235 -22.87 18.78 -47.72
C ALA A 1235 -23.41 20.16 -47.33
N LEU A 1236 -22.82 20.79 -46.31
CA LEU A 1236 -23.20 22.13 -45.86
C LEU A 1236 -23.06 23.18 -46.98
N GLY A 1237 -21.98 23.11 -47.76
CA GLY A 1237 -21.77 23.99 -48.91
C GLY A 1237 -22.81 23.80 -50.02
N LEU A 1238 -23.28 22.56 -50.26
CA LEU A 1238 -24.34 22.28 -51.23
C LEU A 1238 -25.71 22.78 -50.72
N GLU A 1239 -26.03 22.55 -49.45
CA GLU A 1239 -27.27 23.03 -48.82
C GLU A 1239 -27.38 24.55 -48.90
N LEU A 1240 -26.33 25.28 -48.48
CA LEU A 1240 -26.28 26.75 -48.52
C LEU A 1240 -26.22 27.33 -49.95
N SER A 1241 -25.92 26.50 -50.95
CA SER A 1241 -25.97 26.89 -52.37
C SER A 1241 -27.32 26.60 -53.03
N ASN A 1242 -28.12 25.67 -52.48
CA ASN A 1242 -29.41 25.23 -53.02
C ASN A 1242 -30.63 25.94 -52.39
N THR A 1243 -30.43 26.81 -51.39
CA THR A 1243 -31.48 27.62 -50.74
C THR A 1243 -31.80 28.92 -51.50
N LEU A 1244 -31.94 28.83 -52.83
CA LEU A 1244 -32.37 29.91 -53.73
C LEU A 1244 -33.78 29.67 -54.27
#